data_AF-A0A395NIT8-F1
#
_entry.id   AF-A0A395NIT8-F1
#
_cell.length_a   1.000
_cell.length_b   1.000
_cell.length_c   1.000
_cell.angle_alpha   90.00
_cell.angle_beta   90.00
_cell.angle_gamma   90.00
#
_symmetry.space_group_name_H-M   'P 1'
#
loop_
_entity.id
_entity.type
_entity.pdbx_description
1 polymer ?
#
loop_
_entity_poly.entity_id
_entity_poly.type
_entity_poly.pdbx_seq_one_letter_code
_entity_poly.pdbx_strand_id
1 'polypeptide(L)'
;MSDEEETRRWLEEVVTRSGLITADDPKLVIARRLDIIPLRDGTQTSLTAGPVFWPTSAGAHIPADIAVRLLEMLGVREAPVKEIRSLILQKHHDVGKITPVACKEHLRFLYLTHGCRSTDVELRDVYVVDHELQLVRPCVEDVYLPGRAPFSPEYLFSQLAVADPEDLSYSTSFVNAVLLEDAPSPPPMATTYPTWTRWLCDSLGVLEQIRLLNRKGNDISDEFAQIAHQRPDLVLGILEHIWKTQGQVVSDKPEIMSKIKRISVPCRTGDLRPLWETYIPFQHLQRRCLEFMKSSEPFPFLDFGFQPSTEDLSGRWSFLYRDLGVSKNDDLGLLLDILSYIQEANPNGLSSKRCHEIVGLYCELEALCADSDEPDSSRDICRQAFEQERLIAVYIDGRLDWVKRSQCLWSSPVNIAGRVALDDCYAGMENFFVNKLGIGRLTAGIVYDKLLEIGLETPPISEVGDTLELFSSLLRESQEQLDPGPLLRRRLFPVKCLDNVSRLVSAEIDFAIGDRQHLVEPFTGRAKMLDFDLGEVSRLKPFFKWAGLERRYLSTLVTETTFVAGGLTRPISDVNRDIKRKAHALLRITAAFSGRLQSQTDAFNLYKRLRNIEVIETSGILSVHTLIQDGKVVTSRATRSMLHMDDETGHLAIYVPDDKKAQDVCFATVLPERLAEWLMGDPTLTKIDAIMVAIVGSVLHYEVSIADQILQRQGIGYTDLLGEGLGLNLIEQGQAANDDSGSAGSLNNPFPLQSPPLSEPNLRSPFLGREGGFENLHVDD
;
A
#
# COMPACT_ATOMS: atom_id res chain seq x y z
N MET A 1 25.03 68.63 47.49
CA MET A 1 26.34 68.65 46.80
C MET A 1 27.32 69.69 47.36
N SER A 2 26.91 70.84 47.95
CA SER A 2 27.90 71.76 48.54
C SER A 2 28.42 71.33 49.92
N ASP A 3 27.59 70.71 50.78
CA ASP A 3 28.03 70.31 52.13
C ASP A 3 29.06 69.16 52.14
N GLU A 4 28.95 68.17 51.23
CA GLU A 4 29.91 67.05 51.17
C GLU A 4 31.26 67.47 50.60
N GLU A 5 31.30 68.39 49.63
CA GLU A 5 32.55 68.93 49.08
C GLU A 5 33.24 69.90 50.05
N GLU A 6 32.47 70.66 50.82
CA GLU A 6 32.98 71.54 51.87
C GLU A 6 33.49 70.73 53.08
N THR A 7 32.81 69.62 53.42
CA THR A 7 33.28 68.66 54.43
C THR A 7 34.53 67.90 53.95
N ARG A 8 34.62 67.54 52.65
CA ARG A 8 35.83 66.95 52.04
C ARG A 8 37.00 67.93 52.04
N ARG A 9 36.79 69.20 51.70
CA ARG A 9 37.83 70.24 51.75
C ARG A 9 38.31 70.48 53.18
N TRP A 10 37.38 70.54 54.14
CA TRP A 10 37.72 70.66 55.56
C TRP A 10 38.49 69.42 56.06
N LEU A 11 38.12 68.22 55.61
CA LEU A 11 38.85 66.97 55.90
C LEU A 11 40.23 66.92 55.24
N GLU A 12 40.39 67.39 54.00
CA GLU A 12 41.70 67.50 53.34
C GLU A 12 42.61 68.51 54.05
N GLU A 13 42.04 69.60 54.59
CA GLU A 13 42.73 70.61 55.40
C GLU A 13 43.12 70.06 56.79
N VAL A 14 42.29 69.18 57.38
CA VAL A 14 42.58 68.45 58.62
C VAL A 14 43.64 67.36 58.38
N VAL A 15 43.61 66.66 57.25
CA VAL A 15 44.59 65.64 56.86
C VAL A 15 45.95 66.27 56.53
N THR A 16 46.00 67.44 55.90
CA THR A 16 47.26 68.21 55.73
C THR A 16 47.79 68.76 57.06
N ARG A 17 46.92 69.13 58.01
CA ARG A 17 47.33 69.43 59.39
C ARG A 17 47.72 68.18 60.21
N SER A 18 47.34 66.98 59.77
CA SER A 18 47.68 65.70 60.42
C SER A 18 49.09 65.17 60.10
N GLY A 19 49.86 65.87 59.25
CA GLY A 19 51.28 65.58 59.01
C GLY A 19 52.17 65.67 60.26
N LEU A 20 51.63 66.10 61.40
CA LEU A 20 52.24 66.06 62.73
C LEU A 20 51.97 64.77 63.53
N ILE A 21 51.25 63.80 62.97
CA ILE A 21 50.97 62.51 63.63
C ILE A 21 51.79 61.41 62.95
N THR A 22 53.10 61.61 62.91
CA THR A 22 54.06 60.51 62.81
C THR A 22 54.47 60.08 64.22
N ALA A 23 54.85 58.81 64.35
CA ALA A 23 54.92 58.03 65.57
C ALA A 23 55.56 58.74 66.79
N ASP A 24 55.03 58.44 67.99
CA ASP A 24 55.59 58.70 69.32
C ASP A 24 55.09 59.90 70.16
N ASP A 25 53.81 60.30 70.05
CA ASP A 25 53.16 61.10 71.11
C ASP A 25 52.49 60.20 72.18
N PRO A 26 52.94 60.21 73.44
CA PRO A 26 52.38 59.40 74.53
C PRO A 26 50.88 59.63 74.79
N LYS A 27 50.36 60.83 74.48
CA LYS A 27 48.95 61.18 74.72
C LYS A 27 48.03 60.57 73.65
N LEU A 28 48.51 60.42 72.42
CA LEU A 28 47.82 59.72 71.34
C LEU A 28 47.80 58.20 71.54
N VAL A 29 48.80 57.63 72.21
CA VAL A 29 48.81 56.18 72.57
C VAL A 29 47.67 55.86 73.55
N ILE A 30 47.39 56.75 74.51
CA ILE A 30 46.29 56.59 75.47
C ILE A 30 44.94 56.80 74.75
N ALA A 31 44.79 57.88 73.96
CA ALA A 31 43.57 58.12 73.19
C ALA A 31 43.25 56.99 72.20
N ARG A 32 44.29 56.38 71.59
CA ARG A 32 44.14 55.21 70.74
C ARG A 32 43.67 53.96 71.50
N ARG A 33 43.94 53.85 72.80
CA ARG A 33 43.54 52.71 73.67
C ARG A 33 42.17 52.88 74.35
N LEU A 34 41.60 54.07 74.32
CA LEU A 34 40.28 54.33 74.91
C LEU A 34 39.18 53.91 73.95
N ASP A 35 38.13 53.30 74.48
CA ASP A 35 36.91 52.98 73.74
C ASP A 35 36.07 54.25 73.57
N ILE A 36 36.53 55.16 72.71
CA ILE A 36 35.90 56.47 72.46
C ILE A 36 35.34 56.59 71.04
N ILE A 37 35.58 55.60 70.18
CA ILE A 37 35.04 55.60 68.82
C ILE A 37 33.64 54.99 68.84
N PRO A 38 32.58 55.77 68.57
CA PRO A 38 31.25 55.19 68.38
C PRO A 38 31.22 54.41 67.06
N LEU A 39 30.84 53.14 67.16
CA LEU A 39 30.52 52.27 66.04
C LEU A 39 29.04 52.41 65.68
N ARG A 40 28.72 52.05 64.44
CA ARG A 40 27.35 52.10 63.89
C ARG A 40 26.35 51.18 64.62
N ASP A 41 26.84 50.17 65.34
CA ASP A 41 26.03 49.29 66.20
C ASP A 41 25.77 49.89 67.60
N GLY A 42 26.22 51.13 67.87
CA GLY A 42 26.08 51.83 69.14
C GLY A 42 27.15 51.49 70.17
N THR A 43 28.07 50.57 69.87
CA THR A 43 29.18 50.23 70.77
C THR A 43 30.34 51.21 70.63
N GLN A 44 31.19 51.31 71.65
CA GLN A 44 32.37 52.15 71.60
C GLN A 44 33.63 51.28 71.49
N THR A 45 34.62 51.73 70.73
CA THR A 45 35.82 50.95 70.46
C THR A 45 37.10 51.81 70.39
N SER A 46 38.24 51.16 70.51
CA SER A 46 39.57 51.78 70.54
C SER A 46 40.31 51.66 69.20
N LEU A 47 41.03 52.70 68.74
CA LEU A 47 41.89 52.64 67.53
C LEU A 47 42.95 51.52 67.57
N THR A 48 43.30 50.98 68.74
CA THR A 48 44.24 49.85 68.87
C THR A 48 43.61 48.49 68.63
N ALA A 49 42.29 48.36 68.66
CA ALA A 49 41.60 47.09 68.45
C ALA A 49 41.53 46.64 66.96
N GLY A 50 42.14 47.39 66.03
CA GLY A 50 42.14 47.13 64.59
C GLY A 50 41.75 48.34 63.72
N PRO A 51 41.73 48.19 62.38
CA PRO A 51 41.33 49.27 61.47
C PRO A 51 39.83 49.60 61.62
N VAL A 52 39.50 50.88 61.43
CA VAL A 52 38.13 51.42 61.39
C VAL A 52 37.93 52.07 60.02
N PHE A 53 36.72 52.00 59.46
CA PHE A 53 36.43 52.41 58.09
C PHE A 53 35.23 53.36 57.97
N TRP A 54 35.13 54.08 56.85
CA TRP A 54 33.92 54.85 56.51
C TRP A 54 32.72 53.92 56.24
N PRO A 55 31.47 54.37 56.50
CA PRO A 55 30.25 53.62 56.22
C PRO A 55 29.95 53.52 54.71
N THR A 56 30.84 54.05 53.87
CA THR A 56 30.82 53.95 52.41
C THR A 56 32.14 53.36 51.89
N SER A 57 32.06 52.62 50.77
CA SER A 57 33.20 52.07 50.04
C SER A 57 32.94 52.16 48.54
N ALA A 58 33.86 52.78 47.79
CA ALA A 58 33.72 53.21 46.39
C ALA A 58 32.42 53.98 46.11
N GLY A 59 31.98 54.83 47.05
CA GLY A 59 30.74 55.61 46.92
C GLY A 59 29.44 54.82 47.18
N ALA A 60 29.51 53.54 47.54
CA ALA A 60 28.35 52.73 47.94
C ALA A 60 28.29 52.55 49.46
N HIS A 61 27.09 52.57 50.05
CA HIS A 61 26.89 52.34 51.49
C HIS A 61 27.15 50.88 51.87
N ILE A 62 27.97 50.66 52.90
CA ILE A 62 28.24 49.33 53.45
C ILE A 62 27.01 48.87 54.26
N PRO A 63 26.49 47.65 54.03
CA PRO A 63 25.34 47.13 54.78
C PRO A 63 25.63 47.04 56.29
N ALA A 64 24.63 47.38 57.12
CA ALA A 64 24.81 47.58 58.57
C ALA A 64 25.15 46.30 59.34
N ASP A 65 24.82 45.15 58.79
CA ASP A 65 25.04 43.84 59.39
C ASP A 65 26.43 43.26 59.07
N ILE A 66 27.21 43.88 58.18
CA ILE A 66 28.60 43.48 57.94
C ILE A 66 29.44 43.95 59.12
N ALA A 67 30.08 42.98 59.80
CA ALA A 67 30.88 43.20 61.00
C ALA A 67 32.23 43.86 60.70
N VAL A 68 32.19 45.09 60.19
CA VAL A 68 33.34 45.99 60.06
C VAL A 68 33.17 47.13 61.04
N ARG A 69 34.27 47.62 61.57
CA ARG A 69 34.27 48.75 62.51
C ARG A 69 34.08 50.02 61.69
N LEU A 70 32.85 50.54 61.64
CA LEU A 70 32.47 51.73 60.86
C LEU A 70 32.38 52.98 61.73
N LEU A 71 32.88 54.13 61.25
CA LEU A 71 32.90 55.41 61.97
C LEU A 71 32.05 56.46 61.26
N GLU A 72 31.25 57.23 61.99
CA GLU A 72 30.42 58.30 61.41
C GLU A 72 31.14 59.65 61.18
N MET A 73 32.21 60.03 61.92
CA MET A 73 32.68 61.44 61.94
C MET A 73 34.19 61.73 62.08
N LEU A 74 35.12 60.79 61.88
CA LEU A 74 36.57 61.02 62.08
C LEU A 74 37.37 60.18 61.06
N GLY A 75 38.24 60.78 60.23
CA GLY A 75 38.88 60.08 59.08
C GLY A 75 40.10 59.25 59.44
N VAL A 76 40.06 57.95 59.72
CA VAL A 76 39.60 56.73 59.03
C VAL A 76 39.64 56.63 57.51
N ARG A 77 40.03 55.41 57.09
CA ARG A 77 40.29 55.00 55.71
C ARG A 77 39.03 54.42 55.09
N GLU A 78 38.91 54.49 53.77
CA GLU A 78 37.85 53.80 53.05
C GLU A 78 38.11 52.28 53.07
N ALA A 79 37.08 51.47 53.34
CA ALA A 79 37.23 50.01 53.34
C ALA A 79 37.54 49.51 51.92
N PRO A 80 38.46 48.56 51.72
CA PRO A 80 38.70 47.97 50.42
C PRO A 80 37.43 47.27 49.90
N VAL A 81 36.94 47.68 48.73
CA VAL A 81 35.72 47.12 48.11
C VAL A 81 35.75 45.60 48.04
N LYS A 82 36.91 45.02 47.68
CA LYS A 82 37.10 43.56 47.58
C LYS A 82 36.89 42.84 48.92
N GLU A 83 37.30 43.45 50.02
CA GLU A 83 37.15 42.87 51.36
C GLU A 83 35.68 42.88 51.79
N ILE A 84 34.98 44.00 51.60
CA ILE A 84 33.55 44.11 51.90
C ILE A 84 32.70 43.15 51.05
N ARG A 85 33.02 43.05 49.75
CA ARG A 85 32.36 42.07 48.86
C ARG A 85 32.57 40.65 49.35
N SER A 86 33.80 40.27 49.74
CA SER A 86 34.07 38.93 50.26
C SER A 86 33.28 38.59 51.54
N LEU A 87 33.11 39.57 52.44
CA LEU A 87 32.31 39.40 53.66
C LEU A 87 30.82 39.25 53.36
N ILE A 88 30.28 40.03 52.42
CA ILE A 88 28.89 39.90 51.95
C ILE A 88 28.67 38.49 51.38
N LEU A 89 29.57 38.04 50.49
CA LEU A 89 29.46 36.71 49.87
C LEU A 89 29.58 35.58 50.90
N GLN A 90 30.47 35.71 51.88
CA GLN A 90 30.58 34.74 52.97
C GLN A 90 29.28 34.67 53.79
N LYS A 91 28.61 35.80 54.04
CA LYS A 91 27.29 35.79 54.68
C LYS A 91 26.24 35.08 53.86
N HIS A 92 26.25 35.25 52.53
CA HIS A 92 25.37 34.52 51.63
C HIS A 92 25.68 33.00 51.58
N HIS A 93 26.79 32.53 52.17
CA HIS A 93 27.02 31.11 52.43
C HIS A 93 26.27 30.60 53.67
N ASP A 94 26.11 31.44 54.71
CA ASP A 94 25.45 31.13 55.99
C ASP A 94 24.06 31.81 56.10
N VAL A 95 23.08 31.29 55.35
CA VAL A 95 21.76 31.91 55.10
C VAL A 95 20.96 32.25 56.36
N GLY A 96 21.08 31.48 57.44
CA GLY A 96 20.28 31.60 58.66
C GLY A 96 20.45 32.92 59.44
N LYS A 97 21.29 33.84 58.97
CA LYS A 97 21.58 35.14 59.60
C LYS A 97 21.21 36.35 58.73
N ILE A 98 20.68 36.14 57.53
CA ILE A 98 20.33 37.23 56.61
C ILE A 98 18.86 37.60 56.80
N THR A 99 18.58 38.87 57.07
CA THR A 99 17.21 39.42 57.03
C THR A 99 16.89 39.93 55.62
N PRO A 100 15.61 40.00 55.21
CA PRO A 100 15.24 40.56 53.90
C PRO A 100 15.79 41.97 53.66
N VAL A 101 15.82 42.81 54.71
CA VAL A 101 16.38 44.17 54.66
C VAL A 101 17.90 44.14 54.45
N ALA A 102 18.62 43.28 55.18
CA ALA A 102 20.06 43.10 54.96
C ALA A 102 20.37 42.59 53.54
N CYS A 103 19.55 41.65 53.03
CA CYS A 103 19.67 41.15 51.67
C CYS A 103 19.53 42.26 50.62
N LYS A 104 18.57 43.19 50.78
CA LYS A 104 18.42 44.35 49.89
C LYS A 104 19.68 45.21 49.86
N GLU A 105 20.23 45.54 51.04
CA GLU A 105 21.44 46.36 51.15
C GLU A 105 22.68 45.63 50.59
N HIS A 106 22.80 44.31 50.81
CA HIS A 106 23.85 43.48 50.21
C HIS A 106 23.82 43.55 48.68
N LEU A 107 22.65 43.31 48.09
CA LEU A 107 22.47 43.33 46.62
C LEU A 107 22.75 44.73 46.05
N ARG A 108 22.33 45.79 46.74
CA ARG A 108 22.60 47.19 46.36
C ARG A 108 24.09 47.48 46.34
N PHE A 109 24.83 47.08 47.38
CA PHE A 109 26.28 47.24 47.42
C PHE A 109 26.98 46.43 46.32
N LEU A 110 26.56 45.18 46.10
CA LEU A 110 27.12 44.31 45.06
C LEU A 110 26.86 44.84 43.64
N TYR A 111 25.72 45.48 43.42
CA TYR A 111 25.40 46.17 42.16
C TYR A 111 26.21 47.42 41.97
N LEU A 112 26.27 48.34 42.96
CA LEU A 112 27.02 49.61 42.83
C LEU A 112 28.53 49.39 42.69
N THR A 113 29.02 48.22 43.11
CA THR A 113 30.43 47.81 42.98
C THR A 113 30.65 46.76 41.87
N HIS A 114 29.74 46.64 40.90
CA HIS A 114 29.81 45.64 39.81
C HIS A 114 31.14 45.67 39.06
N GLY A 115 31.71 46.85 38.79
CA GLY A 115 33.01 46.97 38.11
C GLY A 115 34.22 46.44 38.90
N CYS A 116 34.05 46.10 40.18
CA CYS A 116 35.10 45.57 41.06
C CYS A 116 35.02 44.04 41.23
N ARG A 117 34.25 43.34 40.39
CA ARG A 117 34.14 41.87 40.40
C ARG A 117 35.52 41.22 40.24
N SER A 118 35.72 40.15 41.01
CA SER A 118 36.91 39.32 40.94
C SER A 118 36.76 38.20 39.91
N THR A 119 35.55 37.63 39.78
CA THR A 119 35.20 36.58 38.81
C THR A 119 33.72 36.67 38.42
N ASP A 120 33.35 36.12 37.26
CA ASP A 120 31.94 36.04 36.83
C ASP A 120 31.11 35.05 37.66
N VAL A 121 31.78 34.17 38.41
CA VAL A 121 31.15 33.11 39.24
C VAL A 121 30.87 33.61 40.67
N GLU A 122 31.44 34.76 41.05
CA GLU A 122 31.40 35.32 42.40
C GLU A 122 29.98 35.45 42.97
N LEU A 123 28.96 35.65 42.12
CA LEU A 123 27.59 35.90 42.55
C LEU A 123 26.68 34.67 42.54
N ARG A 124 27.19 33.47 42.20
CA ARG A 124 26.34 32.27 42.09
C ARG A 124 25.67 31.84 43.39
N ASP A 125 26.31 32.13 44.52
CA ASP A 125 25.82 31.74 45.84
C ASP A 125 24.93 32.80 46.51
N VAL A 126 24.68 33.91 45.83
CA VAL A 126 23.91 35.04 46.36
C VAL A 126 22.41 34.72 46.35
N TYR A 127 21.76 35.05 47.46
CA TYR A 127 20.33 34.89 47.66
C TYR A 127 19.59 36.18 47.30
N VAL A 128 18.35 36.04 46.86
CA VAL A 128 17.39 37.13 46.69
C VAL A 128 16.17 36.86 47.56
N VAL A 129 15.45 37.91 47.90
CA VAL A 129 14.19 37.82 48.63
C VAL A 129 13.06 37.64 47.62
N ASP A 130 12.25 36.61 47.79
CA ASP A 130 11.07 36.38 46.97
C ASP A 130 9.80 37.04 47.55
N HIS A 131 8.70 36.95 46.81
CA HIS A 131 7.41 37.53 47.19
C HIS A 131 6.82 37.00 48.51
N GLU A 132 7.23 35.80 48.96
CA GLU A 132 6.85 35.21 50.27
C GLU A 132 7.83 35.56 51.39
N LEU A 133 8.76 36.50 51.13
CA LEU A 133 9.83 36.93 52.03
C LEU A 133 10.83 35.80 52.36
N GLN A 134 10.90 34.76 51.53
CA GLN A 134 11.88 33.69 51.63
C GLN A 134 13.17 34.07 50.90
N LEU A 135 14.30 33.58 51.41
CA LEU A 135 15.59 33.73 50.76
C LEU A 135 15.78 32.58 49.76
N VAL A 136 15.70 32.93 48.47
CA VAL A 136 15.80 31.98 47.36
C VAL A 136 17.09 32.25 46.60
N ARG A 137 17.73 31.20 46.08
CA ARG A 137 18.95 31.33 45.28
C ARG A 137 18.63 31.21 43.79
N PRO A 138 18.68 32.28 42.98
CA PRO A 138 18.29 32.21 41.57
C PRO A 138 19.16 31.25 40.73
N CYS A 139 20.40 30.99 41.16
CA CYS A 139 21.27 30.00 40.52
C CYS A 139 20.85 28.54 40.78
N VAL A 140 19.98 28.26 41.76
CA VAL A 140 19.50 26.90 42.10
C VAL A 140 18.00 26.76 41.83
N GLU A 141 17.22 27.80 42.09
CA GLU A 141 15.76 27.84 41.93
C GLU A 141 15.33 28.94 40.95
N ASP A 142 14.24 28.72 40.21
CA ASP A 142 13.74 29.68 39.23
C ASP A 142 13.01 30.84 39.93
N VAL A 143 13.59 32.04 39.81
CA VAL A 143 13.02 33.27 40.36
C VAL A 143 12.71 34.22 39.21
N TYR A 144 11.45 34.65 39.08
CA TYR A 144 10.99 35.50 37.98
C TYR A 144 10.87 36.96 38.40
N LEU A 145 11.04 37.88 37.44
CA LEU A 145 10.65 39.27 37.63
C LEU A 145 9.11 39.39 37.65
N PRO A 146 8.53 40.18 38.57
CA PRO A 146 7.11 40.50 38.54
C PRO A 146 6.77 41.33 37.30
N GLY A 147 5.56 41.15 36.78
CA GLY A 147 5.13 41.76 35.53
C GLY A 147 3.64 41.57 35.28
N ARG A 148 3.02 42.62 34.69
CA ARG A 148 1.62 42.58 34.24
C ARG A 148 1.46 42.67 32.72
N ALA A 149 2.58 42.70 32.01
CA ALA A 149 2.57 42.70 30.56
C ALA A 149 2.05 41.34 30.03
N PRO A 150 1.38 41.30 28.87
CA PRO A 150 1.03 40.04 28.23
C PRO A 150 2.26 39.14 28.10
N PHE A 151 2.09 37.85 28.40
CA PHE A 151 3.15 36.82 28.39
C PHE A 151 4.29 37.00 29.42
N SER A 152 4.19 37.96 30.34
CA SER A 152 5.08 37.98 31.52
C SER A 152 4.80 36.77 32.43
N PRO A 153 5.80 36.23 33.14
CA PRO A 153 5.62 35.06 34.01
C PRO A 153 4.45 35.22 34.99
N GLU A 154 4.40 36.33 35.74
CA GLU A 154 3.32 36.59 36.72
C GLU A 154 1.94 36.66 36.05
N TYR A 155 1.83 37.28 34.86
CA TYR A 155 0.59 37.23 34.08
C TYR A 155 0.20 35.80 33.67
N LEU A 156 1.14 35.01 33.12
CA LEU A 156 0.85 33.64 32.66
C LEU A 156 0.42 32.73 33.81
N PHE A 157 1.10 32.78 34.95
CA PHE A 157 0.72 31.99 36.11
C PHE A 157 -0.61 32.45 36.71
N SER A 158 -0.94 33.75 36.66
CA SER A 158 -2.26 34.24 37.08
C SER A 158 -3.41 33.67 36.23
N GLN A 159 -3.15 33.25 34.98
CA GLN A 159 -4.14 32.63 34.09
C GLN A 159 -4.40 31.15 34.39
N LEU A 160 -3.60 30.52 35.26
CA LEU A 160 -3.72 29.12 35.68
C LEU A 160 -4.52 28.95 36.98
N ALA A 161 -4.82 30.05 37.68
CA ALA A 161 -5.53 30.01 38.95
C ALA A 161 -7.02 29.73 38.73
N VAL A 162 -7.43 28.46 38.86
CA VAL A 162 -8.32 27.92 39.94
C VAL A 162 -8.97 26.59 39.52
N ALA A 163 -8.74 25.54 40.34
CA ALA A 163 -9.74 24.55 40.74
C ALA A 163 -9.37 23.88 42.08
N ASP A 164 -8.09 23.60 42.33
CA ASP A 164 -7.59 23.14 43.63
C ASP A 164 -6.16 23.65 43.90
N PRO A 165 -5.92 24.36 45.01
CA PRO A 165 -4.58 24.85 45.39
C PRO A 165 -3.64 23.74 45.90
N GLU A 166 -4.13 22.51 46.14
CA GLU A 166 -3.31 21.38 46.60
C GLU A 166 -2.59 20.61 45.47
N ASP A 167 -2.96 20.83 44.20
CA ASP A 167 -2.38 20.11 43.04
C ASP A 167 -1.22 20.89 42.36
N LEU A 168 -0.93 22.11 42.83
CA LEU A 168 0.20 22.91 42.36
C LEU A 168 1.48 22.56 43.15
N SER A 169 2.21 21.55 42.67
CA SER A 169 3.47 21.08 43.25
C SER A 169 4.68 22.04 43.09
N TYR A 170 4.48 23.29 42.65
CA TYR A 170 5.58 24.17 42.25
C TYR A 170 5.54 25.52 42.96
N SER A 171 6.63 25.85 43.67
CA SER A 171 6.88 27.17 44.21
C SER A 171 7.31 28.11 43.08
N THR A 172 6.37 28.85 42.49
CA THR A 172 6.72 29.94 41.57
C THR A 172 7.21 31.13 42.40
N SER A 173 8.53 31.32 42.51
CA SER A 173 9.10 32.46 43.23
C SER A 173 9.22 33.68 42.34
N PHE A 174 8.62 34.80 42.74
CA PHE A 174 8.83 36.12 42.13
C PHE A 174 9.75 36.98 42.99
N VAL A 175 10.58 37.83 42.37
CA VAL A 175 11.38 38.82 43.09
C VAL A 175 10.47 39.72 43.91
N ASN A 176 10.77 39.89 45.21
CA ASN A 176 9.97 40.74 46.09
C ASN A 176 9.94 42.20 45.61
N ALA A 177 8.78 42.85 45.73
CA ALA A 177 8.61 44.27 45.40
C ALA A 177 9.61 45.17 46.15
N VAL A 178 9.98 44.82 47.39
CA VAL A 178 10.95 45.58 48.21
C VAL A 178 12.32 45.69 47.54
N LEU A 179 12.73 44.72 46.69
CA LEU A 179 13.99 44.78 45.93
C LEU A 179 13.91 45.67 44.68
N LEU A 180 12.69 45.99 44.22
CA LEU A 180 12.44 46.81 43.05
C LEU A 180 12.07 48.25 43.42
N GLU A 181 11.54 48.46 44.63
CA GLU A 181 11.32 49.76 45.25
C GLU A 181 12.65 50.46 45.56
N ASP A 182 12.77 51.73 45.13
CA ASP A 182 13.99 52.55 45.25
C ASP A 182 15.24 51.91 44.61
N ALA A 183 15.07 51.32 43.43
CA ALA A 183 16.16 50.67 42.69
C ALA A 183 17.36 51.62 42.48
N PRO A 184 18.60 51.16 42.72
CA PRO A 184 19.79 51.98 42.56
C PRO A 184 20.01 52.37 41.09
N SER A 185 20.24 53.67 40.84
CA SER A 185 20.63 54.15 39.52
C SER A 185 22.09 53.79 39.20
N PRO A 186 22.41 53.57 37.90
CA PRO A 186 23.79 53.35 37.49
C PRO A 186 24.65 54.60 37.78
N PRO A 187 25.97 54.45 38.03
CA PRO A 187 26.86 55.58 38.26
C PRO A 187 26.83 56.59 37.09
N PRO A 188 26.79 57.92 37.34
CA PRO A 188 26.51 58.95 36.33
C PRO A 188 27.44 58.97 35.09
N MET A 189 28.61 58.33 35.15
CA MET A 189 29.62 58.31 34.09
C MET A 189 29.82 56.95 33.42
N ALA A 190 29.01 55.95 33.77
CA ALA A 190 29.17 54.58 33.26
C ALA A 190 28.10 54.27 32.20
N THR A 191 28.41 54.57 30.93
CA THR A 191 27.50 54.34 29.79
C THR A 191 27.26 52.86 29.46
N THR A 192 28.14 51.97 29.90
CA THR A 192 28.05 50.51 29.72
C THR A 192 27.59 49.77 30.99
N TYR A 193 27.13 50.49 32.02
CA TYR A 193 26.67 49.86 33.26
C TYR A 193 25.32 49.17 33.06
N PRO A 194 25.13 47.91 33.52
CA PRO A 194 23.83 47.27 33.44
C PRO A 194 22.83 48.03 34.32
N THR A 195 21.56 48.12 33.89
CA THR A 195 20.49 48.59 34.78
C THR A 195 20.28 47.60 35.92
N TRP A 196 19.63 48.02 37.01
CA TRP A 196 19.35 47.13 38.15
C TRP A 196 18.66 45.83 37.74
N THR A 197 17.59 45.91 36.93
CA THR A 197 16.86 44.73 36.42
C THR A 197 17.73 43.86 35.51
N ARG A 198 18.49 44.47 34.60
CA ARG A 198 19.40 43.76 33.70
C ARG A 198 20.51 43.05 34.49
N TRP A 199 21.01 43.67 35.55
CA TRP A 199 22.00 43.09 36.44
C TRP A 199 21.42 41.91 37.24
N LEU A 200 20.20 42.01 37.76
CA LEU A 200 19.53 40.87 38.41
C LEU A 200 19.41 39.68 37.45
N CYS A 201 19.02 39.92 36.19
CA CYS A 201 18.92 38.86 35.18
C CYS A 201 20.29 38.29 34.80
N ASP A 202 21.17 39.13 34.27
CA ASP A 202 22.43 38.70 33.65
C ASP A 202 23.47 38.25 34.69
N SER A 203 23.39 38.72 35.94
CA SER A 203 24.41 38.44 36.96
C SER A 203 23.97 37.52 38.11
N LEU A 204 22.70 37.54 38.50
CA LEU A 204 22.19 36.64 39.54
C LEU A 204 21.44 35.43 38.96
N GLY A 205 20.93 35.54 37.72
CA GLY A 205 20.16 34.49 37.07
C GLY A 205 18.65 34.60 37.31
N VAL A 206 18.15 35.80 37.63
CA VAL A 206 16.70 36.08 37.67
C VAL A 206 16.13 36.03 36.26
N LEU A 207 14.90 35.53 36.12
CA LEU A 207 14.27 35.29 34.82
C LEU A 207 13.26 36.38 34.47
N GLU A 208 13.43 36.98 33.29
CA GLU A 208 12.46 37.94 32.71
C GLU A 208 11.34 37.25 31.93
N GLN A 209 11.61 36.04 31.42
CA GLN A 209 10.68 35.24 30.62
C GLN A 209 10.57 33.84 31.21
N ILE A 210 9.47 33.15 30.96
CA ILE A 210 9.35 31.73 31.31
C ILE A 210 10.40 30.91 30.55
N ARG A 211 10.91 29.85 31.17
CA ARG A 211 11.81 28.93 30.48
C ARG A 211 10.98 28.01 29.59
N LEU A 212 11.46 27.73 28.38
CA LEU A 212 10.92 26.67 27.54
C LEU A 212 11.54 25.30 27.90
N LEU A 213 12.80 25.32 28.35
CA LEU A 213 13.55 24.14 28.76
C LEU A 213 13.74 24.13 30.27
N ASN A 214 13.73 22.95 30.88
CA ASN A 214 14.13 22.81 32.28
C ASN A 214 15.61 23.24 32.48
N ARG A 215 16.02 23.45 33.73
CA ARG A 215 17.40 23.90 34.05
C ARG A 215 18.50 22.96 33.53
N LYS A 216 18.24 21.65 33.50
CA LYS A 216 19.17 20.65 32.97
C LYS A 216 19.27 20.71 31.44
N GLY A 217 18.31 21.37 30.79
CA GLY A 217 18.18 21.47 29.34
C GLY A 217 17.93 20.13 28.66
N ASN A 218 17.39 19.13 29.37
CA ASN A 218 17.10 17.80 28.84
C ASN A 218 15.61 17.55 28.63
N ASP A 219 14.75 18.44 29.12
CA ASP A 219 13.30 18.37 28.91
C ASP A 219 12.68 19.76 28.79
N ILE A 220 11.41 19.80 28.39
CA ILE A 220 10.54 20.98 28.50
C ILE A 220 10.40 21.34 29.98
N SER A 221 10.32 22.64 30.27
CA SER A 221 10.10 23.13 31.63
C SER A 221 8.71 22.71 32.15
N ASP A 222 8.61 22.41 33.44
CA ASP A 222 7.35 21.99 34.06
C ASP A 222 6.31 23.13 33.99
N GLU A 223 6.79 24.39 34.09
CA GLU A 223 5.97 25.59 34.00
C GLU A 223 5.33 25.74 32.62
N PHE A 224 6.10 25.58 31.53
CA PHE A 224 5.55 25.68 30.18
C PHE A 224 4.66 24.49 29.85
N ALA A 225 5.03 23.27 30.28
CA ALA A 225 4.23 22.08 30.07
C ALA A 225 2.84 22.20 30.72
N GLN A 226 2.77 22.78 31.92
CA GLN A 226 1.50 23.02 32.62
C GLN A 226 0.64 24.07 31.92
N ILE A 227 1.23 25.19 31.48
CA ILE A 227 0.49 26.21 30.73
C ILE A 227 -0.05 25.63 29.43
N ALA A 228 0.76 24.86 28.71
CA ALA A 228 0.35 24.20 27.48
C ALA A 228 -0.81 23.20 27.71
N HIS A 229 -0.87 22.56 28.88
CA HIS A 229 -1.95 21.64 29.23
C HIS A 229 -3.25 22.35 29.63
N GLN A 230 -3.17 23.39 30.48
CA GLN A 230 -4.35 24.05 31.06
C GLN A 230 -4.90 25.19 30.18
N ARG A 231 -4.02 25.87 29.43
CA ARG A 231 -4.36 27.03 28.58
C ARG A 231 -3.69 26.93 27.20
N PRO A 232 -4.09 25.96 26.35
CA PRO A 232 -3.56 25.81 24.99
C PRO A 232 -3.67 27.07 24.13
N ASP A 233 -4.66 27.93 24.41
CA ASP A 233 -4.90 29.22 23.73
C ASP A 233 -3.74 30.21 23.85
N LEU A 234 -2.94 30.11 24.91
CA LEU A 234 -1.80 31.00 25.15
C LEU A 234 -0.51 30.49 24.51
N VAL A 235 -0.44 29.23 24.10
CA VAL A 235 0.81 28.57 23.66
C VAL A 235 1.45 29.27 22.48
N LEU A 236 0.69 29.60 21.43
CA LEU A 236 1.23 30.29 20.25
C LEU A 236 1.82 31.65 20.62
N GLY A 237 1.11 32.43 21.44
CA GLY A 237 1.58 33.75 21.89
C GLY A 237 2.84 33.66 22.76
N ILE A 238 2.91 32.67 23.64
CA ILE A 238 4.11 32.40 24.45
C ILE A 238 5.29 32.05 23.56
N LEU A 239 5.09 31.12 22.60
CA LEU A 239 6.13 30.72 21.67
C LEU A 239 6.65 31.91 20.86
N GLU A 240 5.78 32.78 20.32
CA GLU A 240 6.22 33.99 19.61
C GLU A 240 7.11 34.90 20.48
N HIS A 241 6.77 35.03 21.76
CA HIS A 241 7.48 35.88 22.69
C HIS A 241 8.86 35.34 23.09
N ILE A 242 8.97 34.02 23.31
CA ILE A 242 10.21 33.38 23.83
C ILE A 242 11.08 32.75 22.74
N TRP A 243 10.55 32.48 21.53
CA TRP A 243 11.30 31.79 20.48
C TRP A 243 12.48 32.62 19.96
N LYS A 244 12.37 33.97 20.01
CA LYS A 244 13.45 34.88 19.61
C LYS A 244 14.70 34.74 20.49
N THR A 245 14.53 34.39 21.76
CA THR A 245 15.61 34.30 22.75
C THR A 245 16.04 32.85 23.00
N GLN A 246 15.09 31.91 23.07
CA GLN A 246 15.34 30.52 23.45
C GLN A 246 15.26 29.54 22.27
N GLY A 247 14.72 29.93 21.12
CA GLY A 247 14.45 29.04 19.98
C GLY A 247 15.70 28.34 19.44
N GLN A 248 16.83 29.04 19.34
CA GLN A 248 18.08 28.42 18.83
C GLN A 248 18.55 27.26 19.70
N VAL A 249 18.53 27.43 21.03
CA VAL A 249 18.97 26.39 21.98
C VAL A 249 18.08 25.14 21.91
N VAL A 250 16.81 25.34 21.60
CA VAL A 250 15.84 24.26 21.40
C VAL A 250 16.05 23.57 20.06
N SER A 251 16.31 24.33 19.00
CA SER A 251 16.60 23.81 17.65
C SER A 251 17.84 22.93 17.62
N ASP A 252 18.82 23.18 18.48
CA ASP A 252 20.03 22.34 18.61
C ASP A 252 19.75 20.97 19.28
N LYS A 253 18.54 20.73 19.80
CA LYS A 253 18.16 19.52 20.56
C LYS A 253 16.95 18.80 19.94
N PRO A 254 17.17 17.75 19.12
CA PRO A 254 16.09 17.11 18.34
C PRO A 254 15.02 16.41 19.19
N GLU A 255 15.40 15.84 20.33
CA GLU A 255 14.45 15.17 21.24
C GLU A 255 13.44 16.16 21.82
N ILE A 256 13.92 17.35 22.22
CA ILE A 256 13.06 18.39 22.80
C ILE A 256 12.23 19.05 21.71
N MET A 257 12.82 19.30 20.55
CA MET A 257 12.10 19.77 19.37
C MET A 257 10.91 18.86 19.04
N SER A 258 11.11 17.55 19.11
CA SER A 258 10.04 16.57 18.88
C SER A 258 8.92 16.65 19.93
N LYS A 259 9.24 16.95 21.19
CA LYS A 259 8.23 17.16 22.24
C LYS A 259 7.44 18.45 22.01
N ILE A 260 8.11 19.56 21.67
CA ILE A 260 7.43 20.84 21.41
C ILE A 260 6.51 20.73 20.19
N LYS A 261 6.96 20.07 19.12
CA LYS A 261 6.16 19.78 17.94
C LYS A 261 4.86 19.04 18.27
N ARG A 262 4.86 18.18 19.30
CA ARG A 262 3.69 17.39 19.74
C ARG A 262 2.73 18.13 20.67
N ILE A 263 3.03 19.38 21.05
CA ILE A 263 2.16 20.17 21.91
C ILE A 263 0.86 20.48 21.15
N SER A 264 -0.27 20.22 21.81
CA SER A 264 -1.59 20.50 21.28
C SER A 264 -1.90 22.00 21.34
N VAL A 265 -2.36 22.55 20.23
CA VAL A 265 -2.73 23.95 20.05
C VAL A 265 -4.13 24.06 19.45
N PRO A 266 -4.86 25.16 19.69
CA PRO A 266 -6.19 25.34 19.14
C PRO A 266 -6.16 25.54 17.62
N CYS A 267 -7.07 24.82 16.96
CA CYS A 267 -7.40 25.02 15.55
C CYS A 267 -8.67 25.86 15.42
N ARG A 268 -8.87 26.52 14.27
CA ARG A 268 -10.06 27.35 13.98
C ARG A 268 -11.38 26.58 14.04
N THR A 269 -11.28 25.26 13.95
CA THR A 269 -12.36 24.28 14.03
C THR A 269 -12.80 24.00 15.47
N GLY A 270 -12.04 24.49 16.46
CA GLY A 270 -12.35 24.38 17.90
C GLY A 270 -11.73 23.16 18.59
N ASP A 271 -11.15 22.23 17.84
CA ASP A 271 -10.38 21.10 18.37
C ASP A 271 -8.91 21.48 18.65
N LEU A 272 -8.25 20.64 19.44
CA LEU A 272 -6.84 20.77 19.79
C LEU A 272 -6.04 19.75 18.97
N ARG A 273 -5.06 20.23 18.20
CA ARG A 273 -4.18 19.38 17.37
C ARG A 273 -2.71 19.62 17.70
N PRO A 274 -1.84 18.60 17.61
CA PRO A 274 -0.40 18.78 17.74
C PRO A 274 0.14 19.80 16.72
N LEU A 275 1.07 20.67 17.11
CA LEU A 275 1.65 21.70 16.22
C LEU A 275 2.12 21.13 14.86
N TRP A 276 2.78 19.98 14.84
CA TRP A 276 3.28 19.37 13.60
C TRP A 276 2.20 18.92 12.61
N GLU A 277 0.96 18.74 13.07
CA GLU A 277 -0.19 18.30 12.26
C GLU A 277 -1.06 19.49 11.80
N THR A 278 -0.63 20.73 12.11
CA THR A 278 -1.40 21.95 11.83
C THR A 278 -0.87 22.73 10.64
N TYR A 279 -1.74 23.60 10.10
CA TYR A 279 -1.42 24.46 8.97
C TYR A 279 -1.49 25.94 9.33
N ILE A 280 -0.57 26.72 8.76
CA ILE A 280 -0.65 28.18 8.81
C ILE A 280 -1.86 28.62 7.96
N PRO A 281 -2.75 29.49 8.46
CA PRO A 281 -3.94 29.93 7.75
C PRO A 281 -3.63 30.95 6.65
N PHE A 282 -2.75 30.61 5.71
CA PHE A 282 -2.56 31.41 4.50
C PHE A 282 -3.78 31.35 3.58
N GLN A 283 -4.05 32.45 2.88
CA GLN A 283 -5.25 32.57 2.04
C GLN A 283 -5.25 31.62 0.84
N HIS A 284 -4.08 31.24 0.29
CA HIS A 284 -4.00 30.25 -0.78
C HIS A 284 -4.36 28.84 -0.30
N LEU A 285 -3.87 28.42 0.87
CA LEU A 285 -4.20 27.11 1.45
C LEU A 285 -5.69 27.00 1.81
N GLN A 286 -6.25 28.06 2.39
CA GLN A 286 -7.68 28.10 2.69
C GLN A 286 -8.53 27.96 1.42
N ARG A 287 -8.14 28.64 0.32
CA ARG A 287 -8.82 28.48 -0.98
C ARG A 287 -8.71 27.06 -1.49
N ARG A 288 -7.52 26.46 -1.42
CA ARG A 288 -7.29 25.08 -1.84
C ARG A 288 -8.13 24.07 -1.05
N CYS A 289 -8.24 24.25 0.27
CA CYS A 289 -9.12 23.42 1.10
C CYS A 289 -10.59 23.60 0.71
N LEU A 290 -11.05 24.83 0.43
CA LEU A 290 -12.43 25.11 0.00
C LEU A 290 -12.79 24.55 -1.39
N GLU A 291 -11.80 24.29 -2.25
CA GLU A 291 -12.02 23.64 -3.54
C GLU A 291 -12.50 22.19 -3.37
N PHE A 292 -11.96 21.49 -2.37
CA PHE A 292 -12.26 20.08 -2.15
C PHE A 292 -13.19 19.82 -0.98
N MET A 293 -13.08 20.54 0.14
CA MET A 293 -13.76 20.27 1.41
C MET A 293 -15.10 21.00 1.56
N LYS A 294 -16.03 20.40 2.30
CA LYS A 294 -17.31 21.02 2.69
C LYS A 294 -17.17 21.82 3.98
N SER A 295 -18.12 22.73 4.23
CA SER A 295 -18.16 23.52 5.47
C SER A 295 -18.31 22.69 6.75
N SER A 296 -18.78 21.45 6.65
CA SER A 296 -18.88 20.51 7.78
C SER A 296 -17.61 19.67 7.99
N GLU A 297 -16.63 19.75 7.10
CA GLU A 297 -15.38 18.97 7.13
C GLU A 297 -14.26 19.88 7.67
N PRO A 298 -13.87 19.75 8.95
CA PRO A 298 -12.88 20.61 9.56
C PRO A 298 -11.47 20.34 9.01
N PHE A 299 -10.66 21.39 8.86
CA PHE A 299 -9.23 21.31 8.51
C PHE A 299 -8.39 22.07 9.56
N PRO A 300 -7.22 21.55 9.97
CA PRO A 300 -6.48 21.97 11.18
C PRO A 300 -5.68 23.27 10.97
N PHE A 301 -6.35 24.35 10.57
CA PHE A 301 -5.73 25.67 10.52
C PHE A 301 -5.54 26.23 11.93
N LEU A 302 -4.35 26.74 12.25
CA LEU A 302 -4.06 27.36 13.54
C LEU A 302 -5.00 28.52 13.87
N ASP A 303 -5.49 28.53 15.11
CA ASP A 303 -6.22 29.65 15.67
C ASP A 303 -5.30 30.55 16.51
N PHE A 304 -5.18 31.81 16.08
CA PHE A 304 -4.39 32.83 16.78
C PHE A 304 -5.24 33.66 17.76
N GLY A 305 -6.56 33.44 17.84
CA GLY A 305 -7.51 34.27 18.58
C GLY A 305 -7.81 35.62 17.92
N PHE A 306 -7.19 35.91 16.78
CA PHE A 306 -7.44 37.05 15.91
C PHE A 306 -7.16 36.65 14.46
N GLN A 307 -7.50 37.53 13.51
CA GLN A 307 -7.23 37.29 12.09
C GLN A 307 -5.88 37.94 11.70
N PRO A 308 -4.78 37.18 11.60
CA PRO A 308 -3.46 37.74 11.28
C PRO A 308 -3.39 38.20 9.82
N SER A 309 -2.59 39.24 9.56
CA SER A 309 -2.24 39.66 8.20
C SER A 309 -1.23 38.70 7.56
N THR A 310 -1.12 38.69 6.23
CA THR A 310 -0.13 37.87 5.52
C THR A 310 1.31 38.24 5.89
N GLU A 311 1.56 39.52 6.16
CA GLU A 311 2.87 40.03 6.62
C GLU A 311 3.21 39.50 8.01
N ASP A 312 2.23 39.46 8.92
CA ASP A 312 2.42 38.87 10.26
C ASP A 312 2.72 37.38 10.17
N LEU A 313 1.99 36.64 9.34
CA LEU A 313 2.22 35.20 9.14
C LEU A 313 3.61 34.92 8.57
N SER A 314 4.07 35.76 7.64
CA SER A 314 5.36 35.59 6.96
C SER A 314 6.55 36.14 7.73
N GLY A 315 6.34 37.11 8.62
CA GLY A 315 7.37 37.72 9.44
C GLY A 315 7.35 37.17 10.87
N ARG A 316 6.40 37.66 11.67
CA ARG A 316 6.27 37.36 13.11
C ARG A 316 6.12 35.87 13.41
N TRP A 317 5.32 35.15 12.61
CA TRP A 317 5.00 33.74 12.83
C TRP A 317 5.83 32.76 11.98
N SER A 318 6.87 33.25 11.31
CA SER A 318 7.67 32.44 10.38
C SER A 318 8.36 31.23 11.01
N PHE A 319 8.68 31.33 12.30
CA PHE A 319 9.32 30.25 13.05
C PHE A 319 8.44 29.00 13.19
N LEU A 320 7.10 29.14 13.13
CA LEU A 320 6.18 28.01 13.25
C LEU A 320 6.39 26.99 12.12
N TYR A 321 6.50 27.47 10.88
CA TYR A 321 6.71 26.59 9.72
C TYR A 321 8.19 26.33 9.40
N ARG A 322 9.10 27.20 9.86
CA ARG A 322 10.54 27.01 9.66
C ARG A 322 11.14 26.00 10.65
N ASP A 323 10.74 26.09 11.92
CA ASP A 323 11.39 25.36 13.01
C ASP A 323 10.45 24.31 13.64
N LEU A 324 9.17 24.66 13.79
CA LEU A 324 8.18 23.86 14.54
C LEU A 324 7.31 22.93 13.69
N GLY A 325 7.59 22.81 12.39
CA GLY A 325 6.97 21.81 11.51
C GLY A 325 5.50 22.07 11.18
N VAL A 326 4.99 23.29 11.42
CA VAL A 326 3.65 23.69 10.94
C VAL A 326 3.68 23.80 9.42
N SER A 327 2.73 23.18 8.73
CA SER A 327 2.71 23.16 7.27
C SER A 327 2.27 24.50 6.67
N LYS A 328 2.86 24.88 5.53
CA LYS A 328 2.57 26.13 4.81
C LYS A 328 2.49 26.03 3.28
N ASN A 329 2.86 24.90 2.72
CA ASN A 329 2.97 24.73 1.28
C ASN A 329 1.69 24.06 0.74
N ASP A 330 1.38 24.37 -0.52
CA ASP A 330 0.40 23.64 -1.31
C ASP A 330 1.17 22.54 -2.05
N ASP A 331 1.33 21.40 -1.39
CA ASP A 331 2.11 20.27 -1.85
C ASP A 331 1.32 18.97 -1.76
N LEU A 332 1.97 17.85 -2.10
CA LEU A 332 1.36 16.53 -2.03
C LEU A 332 0.86 16.20 -0.61
N GLY A 333 1.56 16.66 0.42
CA GLY A 333 1.17 16.47 1.82
C GLY A 333 -0.15 17.15 2.14
N LEU A 334 -0.35 18.40 1.68
CA LEU A 334 -1.63 19.10 1.83
C LEU A 334 -2.80 18.31 1.24
N LEU A 335 -2.67 17.78 0.01
CA LEU A 335 -3.77 17.05 -0.62
C LEU A 335 -4.07 15.71 0.08
N LEU A 336 -3.04 15.02 0.57
CA LEU A 336 -3.20 13.79 1.37
C LEU A 336 -3.87 14.10 2.71
N ASP A 337 -3.48 15.18 3.38
CA ASP A 337 -4.10 15.61 4.63
C ASP A 337 -5.55 16.04 4.38
N ILE A 338 -5.85 16.79 3.32
CA ILE A 338 -7.23 17.14 2.93
C ILE A 338 -8.06 15.85 2.79
N LEU A 339 -7.54 14.83 2.11
CA LEU A 339 -8.21 13.56 1.92
C LEU A 339 -8.43 12.83 3.27
N SER A 340 -7.43 12.83 4.14
CA SER A 340 -7.50 12.24 5.48
C SER A 340 -8.55 12.94 6.36
N TYR A 341 -8.57 14.28 6.37
CA TYR A 341 -9.57 15.06 7.11
C TYR A 341 -10.99 14.91 6.55
N ILE A 342 -11.16 14.75 5.22
CA ILE A 342 -12.46 14.38 4.64
C ILE A 342 -12.90 13.00 5.15
N GLN A 343 -11.98 12.04 5.25
CA GLN A 343 -12.27 10.70 5.78
C GLN A 343 -12.61 10.73 7.28
N GLU A 344 -11.87 11.49 8.09
CA GLU A 344 -12.12 11.66 9.53
C GLU A 344 -13.50 12.28 9.80
N ALA A 345 -13.89 13.28 9.00
CA ALA A 345 -15.20 13.91 9.09
C ALA A 345 -16.36 13.00 8.62
N ASN A 346 -16.07 11.99 7.80
CA ASN A 346 -17.06 11.10 7.19
C ASN A 346 -16.70 9.62 7.43
N PRO A 347 -16.69 9.14 8.70
CA PRO A 347 -16.18 7.81 9.04
C PRO A 347 -17.04 6.66 8.46
N ASN A 348 -18.32 6.93 8.16
CA ASN A 348 -19.25 5.96 7.58
C ASN A 348 -19.35 6.09 6.04
N GLY A 349 -18.29 6.58 5.40
CA GLY A 349 -18.21 6.78 3.95
C GLY A 349 -18.87 8.08 3.45
N LEU A 350 -18.77 8.30 2.14
CA LEU A 350 -19.17 9.53 1.45
C LEU A 350 -20.40 9.32 0.59
N SER A 351 -21.38 10.23 0.56
CA SER A 351 -22.52 10.10 -0.38
C SER A 351 -22.07 9.88 -1.84
N SER A 352 -22.89 9.23 -2.68
CA SER A 352 -22.52 8.95 -4.08
C SER A 352 -22.06 10.21 -4.84
N LYS A 353 -22.74 11.35 -4.65
CA LYS A 353 -22.31 12.64 -5.21
C LYS A 353 -20.92 13.06 -4.71
N ARG A 354 -20.65 12.87 -3.42
CA ARG A 354 -19.38 13.24 -2.79
C ARG A 354 -18.22 12.33 -3.22
N CYS A 355 -18.49 11.05 -3.49
CA CYS A 355 -17.51 10.15 -4.12
C CYS A 355 -17.09 10.65 -5.52
N HIS A 356 -18.01 11.20 -6.32
CA HIS A 356 -17.63 11.77 -7.61
C HIS A 356 -16.79 13.05 -7.47
N GLU A 357 -17.09 13.89 -6.48
CA GLU A 357 -16.32 15.10 -6.20
C GLU A 357 -14.88 14.78 -5.77
N ILE A 358 -14.65 13.67 -5.04
CA ILE A 358 -13.31 13.27 -4.59
C ILE A 358 -12.41 12.77 -5.72
N VAL A 359 -12.99 12.38 -6.87
CA VAL A 359 -12.22 12.04 -8.07
C VAL A 359 -11.34 13.21 -8.49
N GLY A 360 -11.83 14.45 -8.38
CA GLY A 360 -11.03 15.63 -8.65
C GLY A 360 -9.79 15.73 -7.77
N LEU A 361 -9.90 15.36 -6.49
CA LEU A 361 -8.78 15.32 -5.56
C LEU A 361 -7.77 14.22 -5.92
N TYR A 362 -8.24 13.04 -6.34
CA TYR A 362 -7.35 11.98 -6.85
C TYR A 362 -6.62 12.39 -8.14
N CYS A 363 -7.29 13.09 -9.06
CA CYS A 363 -6.64 13.63 -10.27
C CYS A 363 -5.54 14.64 -9.93
N GLU A 364 -5.76 15.49 -8.92
CA GLU A 364 -4.78 16.49 -8.49
C GLU A 364 -3.59 15.84 -7.77
N LEU A 365 -3.83 14.81 -6.96
CA LEU A 365 -2.76 13.95 -6.41
C LEU A 365 -1.92 13.31 -7.52
N GLU A 366 -2.59 12.82 -8.58
CA GLU A 366 -1.90 12.27 -9.75
C GLU A 366 -1.04 13.32 -10.46
N ALA A 367 -1.59 14.50 -10.70
CA ALA A 367 -0.91 15.61 -11.37
C ALA A 367 0.33 16.06 -10.57
N LEU A 368 0.19 16.28 -9.26
CA LEU A 368 1.34 16.64 -8.41
C LEU A 368 2.41 15.55 -8.37
N CYS A 369 2.03 14.27 -8.37
CA CYS A 369 3.00 13.18 -8.47
C CYS A 369 3.72 13.13 -9.83
N ALA A 370 3.07 13.61 -10.90
CA ALA A 370 3.66 13.65 -12.24
C ALA A 370 4.56 14.86 -12.45
N ASP A 371 4.19 16.01 -11.88
CA ASP A 371 4.90 17.29 -12.01
C ASP A 371 6.05 17.43 -11.00
N SER A 372 6.16 16.53 -10.01
CA SER A 372 7.26 16.46 -9.04
C SER A 372 8.62 16.23 -9.73
N ASP A 373 9.67 16.91 -9.24
CA ASP A 373 11.06 16.68 -9.67
C ASP A 373 11.53 15.24 -9.41
N GLU A 374 10.95 14.58 -8.40
CA GLU A 374 11.15 13.17 -8.07
C GLU A 374 9.80 12.40 -8.10
N PRO A 375 9.33 11.96 -9.28
CA PRO A 375 8.02 11.34 -9.41
C PRO A 375 7.88 10.01 -8.65
N ASP A 376 8.95 9.23 -8.54
CA ASP A 376 8.91 7.92 -7.90
C ASP A 376 8.85 8.06 -6.36
N SER A 377 9.63 8.97 -5.77
CA SER A 377 9.53 9.32 -4.34
C SER A 377 8.12 9.77 -3.97
N SER A 378 7.52 10.67 -4.76
CA SER A 378 6.15 11.16 -4.54
C SER A 378 5.09 10.06 -4.66
N ARG A 379 5.26 9.12 -5.60
CA ARG A 379 4.38 7.94 -5.71
C ARG A 379 4.50 7.03 -4.49
N ASP A 380 5.71 6.81 -3.98
CA ASP A 380 5.91 5.95 -2.82
C ASP A 380 5.31 6.56 -1.54
N ILE A 381 5.39 7.89 -1.38
CA ILE A 381 4.67 8.61 -0.32
C ILE A 381 3.15 8.39 -0.44
N CYS A 382 2.58 8.56 -1.64
CA CYS A 382 1.14 8.28 -1.86
C CYS A 382 0.79 6.83 -1.56
N ARG A 383 1.57 5.87 -2.05
CA ARG A 383 1.33 4.43 -1.79
C ARG A 383 1.35 4.12 -0.31
N GLN A 384 2.29 4.70 0.43
CA GLN A 384 2.39 4.52 1.88
C GLN A 384 1.18 5.11 2.60
N ALA A 385 0.76 6.34 2.25
CA ALA A 385 -0.42 6.97 2.84
C ALA A 385 -1.69 6.11 2.62
N PHE A 386 -1.93 5.65 1.40
CA PHE A 386 -3.10 4.81 1.05
C PHE A 386 -3.04 3.38 1.62
N GLU A 387 -1.89 2.93 2.13
CA GLU A 387 -1.73 1.67 2.88
C GLU A 387 -1.94 1.86 4.39
N GLN A 388 -1.41 2.96 4.93
CA GLN A 388 -1.52 3.28 6.36
C GLN A 388 -2.95 3.69 6.71
N GLU A 389 -3.55 4.53 5.89
CA GLU A 389 -4.88 5.12 6.07
C GLU A 389 -5.90 4.59 5.04
N ARG A 390 -7.19 4.72 5.38
CA ARG A 390 -8.30 4.27 4.53
C ARG A 390 -8.72 5.40 3.58
N LEU A 391 -7.91 5.68 2.57
CA LEU A 391 -8.06 6.89 1.75
C LEU A 391 -8.86 6.67 0.44
N ILE A 392 -9.41 5.48 0.21
CA ILE A 392 -10.22 5.16 -0.98
C ILE A 392 -11.69 5.05 -0.59
N ALA A 393 -12.53 5.95 -1.07
CA ALA A 393 -13.98 5.87 -0.85
C ALA A 393 -14.61 4.84 -1.81
N VAL A 394 -15.48 3.97 -1.34
CA VAL A 394 -16.13 2.95 -2.18
C VAL A 394 -17.58 2.76 -1.78
N TYR A 395 -18.38 2.23 -2.71
CA TYR A 395 -19.75 1.80 -2.47
C TYR A 395 -19.80 0.27 -2.45
N ILE A 396 -20.08 -0.32 -1.28
CA ILE A 396 -20.13 -1.77 -1.05
C ILE A 396 -21.53 -2.11 -0.52
N ASP A 397 -22.27 -2.96 -1.23
CA ASP A 397 -23.56 -3.53 -0.76
C ASP A 397 -24.58 -2.51 -0.23
N GLY A 398 -24.71 -1.37 -0.91
CA GLY A 398 -25.64 -0.33 -0.49
C GLY A 398 -25.08 0.68 0.52
N ARG A 399 -23.84 0.47 1.00
CA ARG A 399 -23.17 1.27 2.02
C ARG A 399 -21.91 1.92 1.47
N LEU A 400 -21.61 3.10 1.99
CA LEU A 400 -20.41 3.83 1.64
C LEU A 400 -19.36 3.51 2.70
N ASP A 401 -18.14 3.21 2.28
CA ASP A 401 -17.05 2.87 3.18
C ASP A 401 -15.72 3.40 2.65
N TRP A 402 -14.72 3.38 3.52
CA TRP A 402 -13.35 3.77 3.22
C TRP A 402 -12.43 2.55 3.32
N VAL A 403 -11.64 2.31 2.28
CA VAL A 403 -10.76 1.14 2.18
C VAL A 403 -9.31 1.55 1.91
N LYS A 404 -8.39 0.65 2.29
CA LYS A 404 -6.95 0.77 2.00
C LYS A 404 -6.66 0.25 0.60
N ARG A 405 -5.52 0.65 0.02
CA ARG A 405 -5.06 0.11 -1.28
C ARG A 405 -4.94 -1.42 -1.28
N SER A 406 -4.54 -2.04 -0.17
CA SER A 406 -4.38 -3.50 -0.05
C SER A 406 -5.70 -4.26 0.01
N GLN A 407 -6.81 -3.55 0.20
CA GLN A 407 -8.17 -4.08 0.19
C GLN A 407 -8.86 -3.89 -1.17
N CYS A 408 -8.12 -3.44 -2.19
CA CYS A 408 -8.67 -3.14 -3.51
C CYS A 408 -8.08 -4.04 -4.60
N LEU A 409 -8.88 -4.23 -5.65
CA LEU A 409 -8.46 -4.72 -6.96
C LEU A 409 -8.98 -3.74 -8.00
N TRP A 410 -8.29 -3.63 -9.13
CA TRP A 410 -8.78 -2.75 -10.19
C TRP A 410 -10.14 -3.22 -10.71
N SER A 411 -10.22 -4.47 -11.14
CA SER A 411 -11.44 -5.10 -11.63
C SER A 411 -11.50 -6.56 -11.23
N SER A 412 -12.70 -7.06 -10.99
CA SER A 412 -12.93 -8.49 -10.75
C SER A 412 -14.36 -8.88 -11.17
N PRO A 413 -14.53 -9.82 -12.10
CA PRO A 413 -15.87 -10.28 -12.52
C PRO A 413 -16.55 -11.15 -11.47
N VAL A 414 -15.82 -11.55 -10.42
CA VAL A 414 -16.36 -12.32 -9.29
C VAL A 414 -16.02 -11.63 -7.98
N ASN A 415 -16.88 -11.77 -6.98
CA ASN A 415 -16.63 -11.21 -5.64
C ASN A 415 -15.40 -11.88 -5.00
N ILE A 416 -14.37 -11.12 -4.64
CA ILE A 416 -13.22 -11.65 -3.90
C ILE A 416 -13.36 -11.20 -2.44
N ALA A 417 -13.40 -12.15 -1.50
CA ALA A 417 -13.60 -11.84 -0.09
C ALA A 417 -12.55 -10.83 0.43
N GLY A 418 -13.02 -9.77 1.10
CA GLY A 418 -12.15 -8.72 1.63
C GLY A 418 -11.41 -7.87 0.59
N ARG A 419 -11.85 -7.92 -0.69
CA ARG A 419 -11.35 -7.08 -1.77
C ARG A 419 -12.50 -6.37 -2.48
N VAL A 420 -12.28 -5.12 -2.87
CA VAL A 420 -13.24 -4.29 -3.58
C VAL A 420 -12.74 -4.00 -4.99
N ALA A 421 -13.59 -4.21 -6.01
CA ALA A 421 -13.31 -3.81 -7.39
C ALA A 421 -13.57 -2.31 -7.55
N LEU A 422 -12.63 -1.57 -8.15
CA LEU A 422 -12.70 -0.11 -8.24
C LEU A 422 -13.18 0.40 -9.60
N ASP A 423 -13.13 -0.42 -10.65
CA ASP A 423 -13.47 -0.05 -12.03
C ASP A 423 -14.91 0.45 -12.17
N ASP A 424 -15.85 -0.14 -11.42
CA ASP A 424 -17.24 0.30 -11.39
C ASP A 424 -17.42 1.71 -10.78
N CYS A 425 -16.63 2.04 -9.75
CA CYS A 425 -16.74 3.30 -9.01
C CYS A 425 -15.92 4.44 -9.64
N TYR A 426 -14.82 4.08 -10.32
CA TYR A 426 -13.80 5.02 -10.77
C TYR A 426 -13.40 4.80 -12.23
N ALA A 427 -14.41 4.68 -13.10
CA ALA A 427 -14.21 4.59 -14.54
C ALA A 427 -13.30 5.73 -15.03
N GLY A 428 -12.19 5.37 -15.69
CA GLY A 428 -11.21 6.32 -16.21
C GLY A 428 -10.03 6.65 -15.28
N MET A 429 -10.02 6.18 -14.03
CA MET A 429 -8.92 6.40 -13.07
C MET A 429 -7.94 5.23 -12.98
N GLU A 430 -7.90 4.36 -13.99
CA GLU A 430 -7.05 3.17 -14.02
C GLU A 430 -5.57 3.53 -13.86
N ASN A 431 -5.13 4.62 -14.50
CA ASN A 431 -3.75 5.06 -14.42
C ASN A 431 -3.35 5.43 -12.98
N PHE A 432 -4.20 6.19 -12.28
CA PHE A 432 -3.95 6.56 -10.89
C PHE A 432 -3.93 5.32 -9.98
N PHE A 433 -4.99 4.51 -9.99
CA PHE A 433 -5.12 3.39 -9.07
C PHE A 433 -4.13 2.25 -9.36
N VAL A 434 -3.97 1.86 -10.62
CA VAL A 434 -3.09 0.74 -10.99
C VAL A 434 -1.64 1.18 -11.09
N ASN A 435 -1.34 2.21 -11.89
CA ASN A 435 0.05 2.56 -12.20
C ASN A 435 0.69 3.41 -11.10
N LYS A 436 -0.03 4.37 -10.52
CA LYS A 436 0.51 5.23 -9.46
C LYS A 436 0.43 4.56 -8.09
N LEU A 437 -0.75 4.13 -7.66
CA LEU A 437 -0.96 3.52 -6.34
C LEU A 437 -0.59 2.03 -6.27
N GLY A 438 -0.35 1.37 -7.41
CA GLY A 438 0.05 -0.04 -7.43
C GLY A 438 -1.05 -0.98 -6.97
N ILE A 439 -2.32 -0.63 -7.18
CA ILE A 439 -3.44 -1.53 -6.90
C ILE A 439 -3.37 -2.69 -7.89
N GLY A 440 -3.37 -3.91 -7.34
CA GLY A 440 -3.22 -5.13 -8.11
C GLY A 440 -4.40 -5.36 -9.07
N ARG A 441 -4.10 -6.01 -10.19
CA ARG A 441 -5.12 -6.65 -11.02
C ARG A 441 -5.41 -8.03 -10.48
N LEU A 442 -6.56 -8.58 -10.87
CA LEU A 442 -6.88 -9.96 -10.54
C LEU A 442 -5.84 -10.91 -11.16
N THR A 443 -5.29 -11.81 -10.34
CA THR A 443 -4.32 -12.83 -10.78
C THR A 443 -4.87 -14.23 -10.58
N ALA A 444 -4.23 -15.22 -11.22
CA ALA A 444 -4.61 -16.62 -11.07
C ALA A 444 -4.52 -17.07 -9.59
N GLY A 445 -3.48 -16.66 -8.87
CA GLY A 445 -3.30 -16.97 -7.45
C GLY A 445 -4.43 -16.44 -6.56
N ILE A 446 -4.90 -15.21 -6.78
CA ILE A 446 -6.03 -14.66 -6.00
C ILE A 446 -7.31 -15.49 -6.21
N VAL A 447 -7.59 -15.87 -7.46
CA VAL A 447 -8.77 -16.70 -7.77
C VAL A 447 -8.60 -18.13 -7.24
N TYR A 448 -7.37 -18.66 -7.25
CA TYR A 448 -7.04 -19.95 -6.65
C TYR A 448 -7.35 -19.98 -5.15
N ASP A 449 -6.92 -18.96 -4.40
CA ASP A 449 -7.20 -18.84 -2.97
C ASP A 449 -8.71 -18.73 -2.72
N LYS A 450 -9.42 -17.92 -3.51
CA LYS A 450 -10.89 -17.86 -3.45
C LYS A 450 -11.55 -19.22 -3.67
N LEU A 451 -11.11 -20.00 -4.67
CA LEU A 451 -11.64 -21.35 -4.91
C LEU A 451 -11.38 -22.28 -3.72
N LEU A 452 -10.24 -22.14 -3.03
CA LEU A 452 -9.96 -22.91 -1.82
C LEU A 452 -10.91 -22.56 -0.67
N GLU A 453 -11.27 -21.29 -0.52
CA GLU A 453 -12.20 -20.79 0.49
C GLU A 453 -13.64 -21.24 0.19
N ILE A 454 -14.13 -20.96 -1.01
CA ILE A 454 -15.48 -21.36 -1.46
C ILE A 454 -15.69 -22.87 -1.34
N GLY A 455 -14.64 -23.65 -1.60
CA GLY A 455 -14.66 -25.11 -1.48
C GLY A 455 -14.81 -25.66 -0.05
N LEU A 456 -14.66 -24.83 0.99
CA LEU A 456 -14.94 -25.17 2.39
C LEU A 456 -16.43 -25.06 2.73
N GLU A 457 -17.15 -24.19 2.04
CA GLU A 457 -18.54 -23.83 2.33
C GLU A 457 -19.54 -24.67 1.53
N THR A 458 -20.79 -24.19 1.43
CA THR A 458 -21.86 -24.75 0.58
C THR A 458 -22.40 -23.66 -0.36
N PRO A 459 -21.57 -23.18 -1.31
CA PRO A 459 -21.92 -22.09 -2.22
C PRO A 459 -22.95 -22.53 -3.27
N PRO A 460 -23.65 -21.59 -3.93
CA PRO A 460 -24.38 -21.86 -5.16
C PRO A 460 -23.47 -22.43 -6.25
N ILE A 461 -23.98 -23.40 -7.03
CA ILE A 461 -23.23 -24.01 -8.13
C ILE A 461 -22.78 -22.96 -9.17
N SER A 462 -23.62 -21.96 -9.44
CA SER A 462 -23.32 -20.88 -10.38
C SER A 462 -22.06 -20.09 -9.97
N GLU A 463 -21.93 -19.76 -8.69
CA GLU A 463 -20.77 -19.01 -8.19
C GLU A 463 -19.46 -19.78 -8.36
N VAL A 464 -19.50 -21.09 -8.09
CA VAL A 464 -18.35 -21.98 -8.31
C VAL A 464 -18.02 -22.09 -9.80
N GLY A 465 -19.05 -22.22 -10.65
CA GLY A 465 -18.91 -22.23 -12.10
C GLY A 465 -18.21 -20.98 -12.63
N ASP A 466 -18.73 -19.79 -12.29
CA ASP A 466 -18.18 -18.50 -12.71
C ASP A 466 -16.73 -18.33 -12.25
N THR A 467 -16.42 -18.74 -11.01
CA THR A 467 -15.07 -18.64 -10.45
C THR A 467 -14.10 -19.63 -11.11
N LEU A 468 -14.53 -20.85 -11.43
CA LEU A 468 -13.74 -21.85 -12.17
C LEU A 468 -13.47 -21.39 -13.61
N GLU A 469 -14.46 -20.80 -14.28
CA GLU A 469 -14.30 -20.25 -15.63
C GLU A 469 -13.30 -19.11 -15.65
N LEU A 470 -13.40 -18.19 -14.69
CA LEU A 470 -12.45 -17.10 -14.51
C LEU A 470 -11.03 -17.64 -14.29
N PHE A 471 -10.86 -18.60 -13.38
CA PHE A 471 -9.57 -19.23 -13.12
C PHE A 471 -9.00 -19.90 -14.39
N SER A 472 -9.84 -20.65 -15.11
CA SER A 472 -9.47 -21.28 -16.39
C SER A 472 -9.02 -20.27 -17.45
N SER A 473 -9.64 -19.08 -17.48
CA SER A 473 -9.24 -18.00 -18.40
C SER A 473 -7.86 -17.45 -18.04
N LEU A 474 -7.60 -17.18 -16.76
CA LEU A 474 -6.33 -16.64 -16.25
C LEU A 474 -5.17 -17.64 -16.37
N LEU A 475 -5.45 -18.94 -16.28
CA LEU A 475 -4.44 -19.99 -16.46
C LEU A 475 -3.78 -19.98 -17.85
N ARG A 476 -4.42 -19.38 -18.87
CA ARG A 476 -3.83 -19.31 -20.23
C ARG A 476 -2.62 -18.38 -20.30
N GLU A 477 -2.63 -17.33 -19.49
CA GLU A 477 -1.64 -16.24 -19.51
C GLU A 477 -0.74 -16.25 -18.29
N SER A 478 -1.11 -17.01 -17.25
CA SER A 478 -0.37 -17.07 -15.98
C SER A 478 1.00 -17.74 -16.13
N GLN A 479 2.01 -17.14 -15.49
CA GLN A 479 3.34 -17.75 -15.27
C GLN A 479 3.47 -18.35 -13.85
N GLU A 480 2.42 -18.26 -13.03
CA GLU A 480 2.43 -18.73 -11.65
C GLU A 480 2.44 -20.26 -11.58
N GLN A 481 3.32 -20.81 -10.74
CA GLN A 481 3.38 -22.25 -10.48
C GLN A 481 2.43 -22.61 -9.33
N LEU A 482 1.16 -22.84 -9.66
CA LEU A 482 0.12 -23.26 -8.72
C LEU A 482 -0.02 -24.79 -8.69
N ASP A 483 -0.20 -25.37 -7.51
CA ASP A 483 -0.44 -26.80 -7.32
C ASP A 483 -1.95 -27.14 -7.45
N PRO A 484 -2.37 -28.03 -8.36
CA PRO A 484 -3.77 -28.47 -8.43
C PRO A 484 -4.24 -29.31 -7.24
N GLY A 485 -3.33 -29.93 -6.49
CA GLY A 485 -3.64 -30.87 -5.41
C GLY A 485 -4.67 -30.36 -4.38
N PRO A 486 -4.49 -29.17 -3.80
CA PRO A 486 -5.44 -28.60 -2.83
C PRO A 486 -6.84 -28.38 -3.41
N LEU A 487 -6.97 -27.83 -4.62
CA LEU A 487 -8.29 -27.61 -5.26
C LEU A 487 -9.00 -28.92 -5.56
N LEU A 488 -8.27 -29.96 -5.99
CA LEU A 488 -8.85 -31.27 -6.29
C LEU A 488 -9.51 -31.93 -5.06
N ARG A 489 -9.07 -31.59 -3.85
CA ARG A 489 -9.64 -32.09 -2.58
C ARG A 489 -10.86 -31.28 -2.11
N ARG A 490 -11.11 -30.10 -2.71
CA ARG A 490 -12.26 -29.25 -2.36
C ARG A 490 -13.53 -29.70 -3.10
N ARG A 491 -14.69 -29.36 -2.53
CA ARG A 491 -16.00 -29.60 -3.15
C ARG A 491 -16.31 -28.52 -4.20
N LEU A 492 -15.65 -28.60 -5.35
CA LEU A 492 -15.75 -27.59 -6.42
C LEU A 492 -16.41 -28.10 -7.70
N PHE A 493 -16.58 -29.41 -7.86
CA PHE A 493 -17.05 -29.98 -9.12
C PHE A 493 -18.55 -30.23 -9.04
N PRO A 494 -19.40 -29.48 -9.78
CA PRO A 494 -20.82 -29.76 -9.83
C PRO A 494 -21.04 -31.05 -10.60
N VAL A 495 -21.50 -32.10 -9.92
CA VAL A 495 -21.74 -33.42 -10.51
C VAL A 495 -23.21 -33.76 -10.38
N LYS A 496 -23.85 -34.01 -11.52
CA LYS A 496 -25.20 -34.57 -11.61
C LYS A 496 -25.14 -36.04 -11.21
N CYS A 497 -25.73 -36.34 -10.05
CA CYS A 497 -25.81 -37.68 -9.50
C CYS A 497 -26.95 -38.50 -10.15
N LEU A 498 -27.05 -39.79 -9.81
CA LEU A 498 -28.07 -40.69 -10.36
C LEU A 498 -29.51 -40.31 -9.97
N ASP A 499 -29.68 -39.48 -8.94
CA ASP A 499 -30.94 -38.87 -8.53
C ASP A 499 -31.30 -37.62 -9.35
N ASN A 500 -30.52 -37.30 -10.39
CA ASN A 500 -30.58 -36.08 -11.19
C ASN A 500 -30.37 -34.78 -10.39
N VAL A 501 -29.85 -34.87 -9.16
CA VAL A 501 -29.50 -33.71 -8.35
C VAL A 501 -28.02 -33.40 -8.52
N SER A 502 -27.72 -32.15 -8.85
CA SER A 502 -26.35 -31.67 -8.96
C SER A 502 -25.81 -31.30 -7.59
N ARG A 503 -24.64 -31.85 -7.26
CA ARG A 503 -23.96 -31.62 -5.98
C ARG A 503 -22.51 -31.25 -6.24
N LEU A 504 -22.00 -30.32 -5.44
CA LEU A 504 -20.57 -30.01 -5.43
C LEU A 504 -19.80 -31.12 -4.73
N VAL A 505 -18.90 -31.77 -5.46
CA VAL A 505 -18.06 -32.87 -4.97
C VAL A 505 -16.58 -32.56 -5.20
N SER A 506 -15.70 -33.34 -4.56
CA SER A 506 -14.26 -33.31 -4.82
C SER A 506 -13.88 -34.23 -5.97
N ALA A 507 -12.65 -34.09 -6.48
CA ALA A 507 -12.11 -34.98 -7.50
C ALA A 507 -11.82 -36.40 -6.98
N GLU A 508 -12.00 -36.68 -5.69
CA GLU A 508 -11.92 -38.04 -5.14
C GLU A 508 -13.13 -38.90 -5.54
N ILE A 509 -14.26 -38.25 -5.84
CA ILE A 509 -15.44 -38.93 -6.36
C ILE A 509 -15.21 -39.29 -7.82
N ASP A 510 -15.57 -40.51 -8.20
CA ASP A 510 -15.55 -40.92 -9.59
C ASP A 510 -16.72 -40.30 -10.36
N PHE A 511 -16.41 -39.53 -11.40
CA PHE A 511 -17.35 -38.84 -12.28
C PHE A 511 -16.71 -38.65 -13.66
N ALA A 512 -17.56 -38.60 -14.69
CA ALA A 512 -17.14 -38.38 -16.08
C ALA A 512 -17.37 -36.92 -16.51
N ILE A 513 -16.58 -36.44 -17.46
CA ILE A 513 -16.70 -35.09 -18.05
C ILE A 513 -17.26 -35.24 -19.47
N GLY A 514 -18.41 -34.63 -19.72
CA GLY A 514 -19.12 -34.70 -21.00
C GLY A 514 -18.50 -33.82 -22.07
N ASP A 515 -17.45 -34.29 -22.75
CA ASP A 515 -16.75 -33.51 -23.79
C ASP A 515 -17.34 -33.67 -25.20
N ARG A 516 -18.26 -34.62 -25.41
CA ARG A 516 -18.94 -34.87 -26.69
C ARG A 516 -20.43 -35.17 -26.49
N GLN A 517 -21.30 -34.41 -27.15
CA GLN A 517 -22.77 -34.54 -27.01
C GLN A 517 -23.28 -35.98 -27.19
N HIS A 518 -22.85 -36.66 -28.25
CA HIS A 518 -23.32 -38.01 -28.58
C HIS A 518 -22.88 -39.08 -27.57
N LEU A 519 -21.85 -38.81 -26.77
CA LEU A 519 -21.43 -39.68 -25.66
C LEU A 519 -22.14 -39.35 -24.35
N VAL A 520 -22.65 -38.13 -24.19
CA VAL A 520 -23.38 -37.70 -22.98
C VAL A 520 -24.76 -38.38 -22.93
N GLU A 521 -25.52 -38.29 -24.01
CA GLU A 521 -26.92 -38.75 -24.07
C GLU A 521 -27.15 -40.20 -23.61
N PRO A 522 -26.31 -41.19 -23.99
CA PRO A 522 -26.52 -42.58 -23.59
C PRO A 522 -26.33 -42.86 -22.09
N PHE A 523 -25.62 -41.97 -21.37
CA PHE A 523 -25.28 -42.11 -19.95
C PHE A 523 -26.05 -41.16 -19.03
N THR A 524 -26.85 -40.25 -19.58
CA THR A 524 -27.75 -39.38 -18.80
C THR A 524 -28.63 -40.20 -17.85
N GLY A 525 -28.55 -39.90 -16.55
CA GLY A 525 -29.29 -40.59 -15.49
C GLY A 525 -28.76 -42.00 -15.13
N ARG A 526 -27.60 -42.41 -15.66
CA ARG A 526 -26.98 -43.73 -15.40
C ARG A 526 -25.57 -43.67 -14.85
N ALA A 527 -24.87 -42.57 -15.12
CA ALA A 527 -23.54 -42.31 -14.60
C ALA A 527 -23.50 -40.92 -13.95
N LYS A 528 -22.61 -40.76 -12.98
CA LYS A 528 -22.25 -39.45 -12.41
C LYS A 528 -21.47 -38.65 -13.45
N MET A 529 -21.97 -37.47 -13.77
CA MET A 529 -21.41 -36.60 -14.80
C MET A 529 -21.22 -35.19 -14.27
N LEU A 530 -20.13 -34.53 -14.69
CA LEU A 530 -19.94 -33.10 -14.46
C LEU A 530 -21.11 -32.35 -15.12
N ASP A 531 -21.81 -31.54 -14.32
CA ASP A 531 -23.02 -30.81 -14.71
C ASP A 531 -22.67 -29.48 -15.36
N PHE A 532 -21.90 -29.57 -16.45
CA PHE A 532 -21.57 -28.45 -17.32
C PHE A 532 -21.96 -28.80 -18.76
N ASP A 533 -22.44 -27.81 -19.50
CA ASP A 533 -22.68 -27.95 -20.92
C ASP A 533 -21.37 -27.99 -21.73
N LEU A 534 -21.48 -28.26 -23.03
CA LEU A 534 -20.29 -28.35 -23.89
C LEU A 534 -19.54 -27.03 -24.05
N GLY A 535 -20.23 -25.89 -23.94
CA GLY A 535 -19.64 -24.56 -23.99
C GLY A 535 -18.79 -24.30 -22.74
N GLU A 536 -19.34 -24.56 -21.56
CA GLU A 536 -18.68 -24.50 -20.26
C GLU A 536 -17.47 -25.45 -20.22
N VAL A 537 -17.66 -26.72 -20.58
CA VAL A 537 -16.55 -27.71 -20.67
C VAL A 537 -15.45 -27.22 -21.61
N SER A 538 -15.81 -26.59 -22.73
CA SER A 538 -14.84 -26.03 -23.67
C SER A 538 -14.06 -24.84 -23.08
N ARG A 539 -14.73 -23.93 -22.35
CA ARG A 539 -14.07 -22.81 -21.65
C ARG A 539 -13.15 -23.29 -20.52
N LEU A 540 -13.49 -24.42 -19.89
CA LEU A 540 -12.73 -25.05 -18.79
C LEU A 540 -11.60 -25.99 -19.23
N LYS A 541 -11.38 -26.21 -20.53
CA LYS A 541 -10.26 -27.04 -21.04
C LYS A 541 -8.88 -26.69 -20.45
N PRO A 542 -8.45 -25.41 -20.39
CA PRO A 542 -7.18 -25.04 -19.75
C PRO A 542 -7.08 -25.55 -18.31
N PHE A 543 -8.15 -25.36 -17.53
CA PHE A 543 -8.22 -25.85 -16.16
C PHE A 543 -8.18 -27.38 -16.08
N PHE A 544 -8.96 -28.11 -16.88
CA PHE A 544 -8.95 -29.58 -16.85
C PHE A 544 -7.59 -30.16 -17.22
N LYS A 545 -6.89 -29.54 -18.18
CA LYS A 545 -5.52 -29.91 -18.54
C LYS A 545 -4.55 -29.64 -17.39
N TRP A 546 -4.58 -28.43 -16.82
CA TRP A 546 -3.73 -28.05 -15.69
C TRP A 546 -3.95 -28.96 -14.46
N ALA A 547 -5.20 -29.33 -14.19
CA ALA A 547 -5.58 -30.19 -13.06
C ALA A 547 -5.41 -31.70 -13.34
N GLY A 548 -5.02 -32.11 -14.56
CA GLY A 548 -4.87 -33.52 -14.92
C GLY A 548 -6.18 -34.31 -14.97
N LEU A 549 -7.30 -33.64 -15.25
CA LEU A 549 -8.65 -34.22 -15.29
C LEU A 549 -9.08 -34.69 -16.69
N GLU A 550 -8.28 -34.47 -17.73
CA GLU A 550 -8.60 -34.87 -19.12
C GLU A 550 -8.87 -36.38 -19.27
N ARG A 551 -8.24 -37.21 -18.44
CA ARG A 551 -8.50 -38.66 -18.38
C ARG A 551 -9.95 -39.03 -18.01
N ARG A 552 -10.74 -38.07 -17.52
CA ARG A 552 -12.15 -38.25 -17.16
C ARG A 552 -13.10 -37.87 -18.29
N TYR A 553 -12.60 -37.40 -19.44
CA TYR A 553 -13.45 -37.13 -20.60
C TYR A 553 -14.16 -38.41 -21.07
N LEU A 554 -15.43 -38.30 -21.46
CA LEU A 554 -16.18 -39.42 -22.01
C LEU A 554 -15.51 -39.97 -23.27
N SER A 555 -14.90 -39.11 -24.10
CA SER A 555 -14.12 -39.56 -25.26
C SER A 555 -12.93 -40.44 -24.92
N THR A 556 -12.47 -40.43 -23.66
CA THR A 556 -11.38 -41.28 -23.15
C THR A 556 -11.92 -42.48 -22.36
N LEU A 557 -13.00 -42.29 -21.60
CA LEU A 557 -13.55 -43.34 -20.71
C LEU A 557 -14.50 -44.32 -21.42
N VAL A 558 -15.20 -43.88 -22.46
CA VAL A 558 -16.25 -44.67 -23.10
C VAL A 558 -15.64 -45.61 -24.13
N THR A 559 -15.93 -46.90 -24.00
CA THR A 559 -15.66 -47.90 -25.02
C THR A 559 -16.96 -48.25 -25.74
N GLU A 560 -16.97 -48.09 -27.07
CA GLU A 560 -18.08 -48.52 -27.91
C GLU A 560 -17.89 -49.98 -28.32
N THR A 561 -18.90 -50.81 -28.07
CA THR A 561 -18.99 -52.19 -28.57
C THR A 561 -20.18 -52.29 -29.50
N THR A 562 -19.95 -52.73 -30.74
CA THR A 562 -21.00 -52.94 -31.73
C THR A 562 -21.34 -54.41 -31.84
N PHE A 563 -22.58 -54.74 -32.23
CA PHE A 563 -23.04 -56.11 -32.47
C PHE A 563 -24.25 -56.12 -33.40
N VAL A 564 -24.58 -57.30 -33.92
CA VAL A 564 -25.74 -57.50 -34.80
C VAL A 564 -26.89 -58.10 -33.99
N ALA A 565 -27.96 -57.33 -33.83
CA ALA A 565 -29.13 -57.69 -33.03
C ALA A 565 -30.28 -58.20 -33.93
N GLY A 566 -30.07 -59.34 -34.58
CA GLY A 566 -31.04 -59.91 -35.52
C GLY A 566 -31.38 -58.98 -36.70
N GLY A 567 -32.30 -59.40 -37.55
CA GLY A 567 -32.70 -58.65 -38.76
C GLY A 567 -32.35 -59.38 -40.05
N LEU A 568 -32.90 -58.89 -41.16
CA LEU A 568 -32.58 -59.43 -42.48
C LEU A 568 -31.13 -59.08 -42.83
N THR A 569 -30.36 -60.09 -43.20
CA THR A 569 -28.98 -59.94 -43.68
C THR A 569 -28.93 -60.32 -45.15
N ARG A 570 -28.25 -59.53 -45.96
CA ARG A 570 -27.95 -59.90 -47.35
C ARG A 570 -26.53 -59.46 -47.72
N PRO A 571 -25.88 -60.11 -48.70
CA PRO A 571 -24.61 -59.63 -49.23
C PRO A 571 -24.71 -58.19 -49.75
N ILE A 572 -23.60 -57.45 -49.71
CA ILE A 572 -23.52 -56.10 -50.27
C ILE A 572 -24.02 -56.08 -51.71
N SER A 573 -25.00 -55.21 -51.96
CA SER A 573 -25.64 -55.10 -53.28
C SER A 573 -24.83 -54.27 -54.27
N ASP A 574 -24.05 -53.32 -53.75
CA ASP A 574 -23.18 -52.45 -54.55
C ASP A 574 -21.80 -53.11 -54.73
N VAL A 575 -21.51 -53.44 -55.99
CA VAL A 575 -20.24 -54.04 -56.42
C VAL A 575 -19.02 -53.19 -56.04
N ASN A 576 -19.13 -51.86 -56.04
CA ASN A 576 -18.01 -50.97 -55.72
C ASN A 576 -17.72 -50.92 -54.21
N ARG A 577 -18.68 -51.33 -53.38
CA ARG A 577 -18.55 -51.45 -51.92
C ARG A 577 -18.08 -52.84 -51.46
N ASP A 578 -17.88 -53.76 -52.41
CA ASP A 578 -17.38 -55.10 -52.16
C ASP A 578 -15.87 -55.09 -51.90
N ILE A 579 -15.49 -54.98 -50.62
CA ILE A 579 -14.11 -54.77 -50.16
C ILE A 579 -13.14 -55.84 -50.68
N LYS A 580 -13.60 -57.09 -50.87
CA LYS A 580 -12.75 -58.16 -51.38
C LYS A 580 -12.21 -57.90 -52.78
N ARG A 581 -12.84 -57.02 -53.56
CA ARG A 581 -12.35 -56.59 -54.88
C ARG A 581 -11.20 -55.58 -54.78
N LYS A 582 -11.06 -54.93 -53.64
CA LYS A 582 -10.03 -53.92 -53.33
C LYS A 582 -8.88 -54.47 -52.49
N ALA A 583 -8.83 -55.80 -52.31
CA ALA A 583 -7.84 -56.49 -51.48
C ALA A 583 -6.38 -56.15 -51.85
N HIS A 584 -6.05 -56.04 -53.14
CA HIS A 584 -4.70 -55.71 -53.57
C HIS A 584 -4.29 -54.27 -53.19
N ALA A 585 -5.21 -53.32 -53.36
CA ALA A 585 -4.99 -51.94 -52.97
C ALA A 585 -4.82 -51.79 -51.45
N LEU A 586 -5.67 -52.45 -50.65
CA LEU A 586 -5.58 -52.43 -49.19
C LEU A 586 -4.31 -53.11 -48.66
N LEU A 587 -3.82 -54.15 -49.33
CA LEU A 587 -2.56 -54.80 -49.00
C LEU A 587 -1.36 -53.88 -49.24
N ARG A 588 -1.35 -53.12 -50.35
CA ARG A 588 -0.32 -52.12 -50.64
C ARG A 588 -0.32 -50.97 -49.65
N ILE A 589 -1.50 -50.48 -49.25
CA ILE A 589 -1.62 -49.50 -48.16
C ILE A 589 -1.03 -50.08 -46.87
N THR A 590 -1.38 -51.33 -46.53
CA THR A 590 -0.85 -51.98 -45.33
C THR A 590 0.66 -52.10 -45.37
N ALA A 591 1.26 -52.46 -46.51
CA ALA A 591 2.70 -52.58 -46.65
C ALA A 591 3.43 -51.22 -46.57
N ALA A 592 2.77 -50.13 -46.94
CA ALA A 592 3.32 -48.77 -46.86
C ALA A 592 3.26 -48.17 -45.45
N PHE A 593 2.24 -48.51 -44.65
CA PHE A 593 1.99 -47.88 -43.34
C PHE A 593 2.21 -48.81 -42.13
N SER A 594 2.14 -50.13 -42.30
CA SER A 594 2.23 -51.11 -41.20
C SER A 594 3.50 -51.94 -41.26
N GLY A 595 4.17 -52.08 -40.11
CA GLY A 595 5.30 -53.00 -39.92
C GLY A 595 4.91 -54.48 -39.76
N ARG A 596 3.61 -54.83 -39.89
CA ARG A 596 3.12 -56.22 -39.71
C ARG A 596 3.50 -57.16 -40.85
N LEU A 597 3.85 -56.63 -42.02
CA LEU A 597 4.18 -57.41 -43.20
C LEU A 597 5.70 -57.58 -43.28
N GLN A 598 6.24 -58.48 -42.47
CA GLN A 598 7.69 -58.73 -42.38
C GLN A 598 8.17 -59.79 -43.37
N SER A 599 7.25 -60.61 -43.92
CA SER A 599 7.55 -61.65 -44.90
C SER A 599 6.49 -61.75 -46.01
N GLN A 600 6.85 -62.42 -47.10
CA GLN A 600 5.89 -62.77 -48.18
C GLN A 600 4.74 -63.65 -47.66
N THR A 601 4.98 -64.46 -46.64
CA THR A 601 3.96 -65.31 -46.01
C THR A 601 2.91 -64.46 -45.29
N ASP A 602 3.33 -63.41 -44.60
CA ASP A 602 2.43 -62.48 -43.93
C ASP A 602 1.56 -61.72 -44.95
N ALA A 603 2.18 -61.26 -46.05
CA ALA A 603 1.49 -60.60 -47.13
C ALA A 603 0.45 -61.51 -47.81
N PHE A 604 0.81 -62.79 -48.07
CA PHE A 604 -0.12 -63.77 -48.64
C PHE A 604 -1.30 -64.06 -47.71
N ASN A 605 -1.02 -64.28 -46.42
CA ASN A 605 -2.05 -64.58 -45.44
C ASN A 605 -3.02 -63.40 -45.29
N LEU A 606 -2.50 -62.16 -45.24
CA LEU A 606 -3.35 -60.97 -45.21
C LEU A 606 -4.15 -60.81 -46.50
N TYR A 607 -3.53 -60.99 -47.67
CA TYR A 607 -4.24 -60.96 -48.96
C TYR A 607 -5.41 -61.95 -48.98
N LYS A 608 -5.17 -63.19 -48.55
CA LYS A 608 -6.21 -64.23 -48.47
C LYS A 608 -7.34 -63.82 -47.54
N ARG A 609 -7.03 -63.20 -46.38
CA ARG A 609 -8.05 -62.67 -45.46
C ARG A 609 -8.85 -61.54 -46.12
N LEU A 610 -8.17 -60.57 -46.73
CA LEU A 610 -8.80 -59.45 -47.47
C LEU A 610 -9.73 -59.94 -48.60
N ARG A 611 -9.31 -60.97 -49.34
CA ARG A 611 -10.08 -61.54 -50.46
C ARG A 611 -11.31 -62.34 -50.00
N ASN A 612 -11.34 -62.73 -48.73
CA ASN A 612 -12.44 -63.45 -48.10
C ASN A 612 -13.27 -62.56 -47.15
N ILE A 613 -13.08 -61.24 -47.19
CA ILE A 613 -13.94 -60.32 -46.43
C ILE A 613 -15.37 -60.41 -46.97
N GLU A 614 -16.32 -60.58 -46.06
CA GLU A 614 -17.74 -60.51 -46.38
C GLU A 614 -18.28 -59.15 -45.95
N VAL A 615 -18.91 -58.42 -46.88
CA VAL A 615 -19.63 -57.18 -46.57
C VAL A 615 -21.12 -57.48 -46.61
N ILE A 616 -21.81 -57.27 -45.49
CA ILE A 616 -23.19 -57.69 -45.26
C ILE A 616 -24.04 -56.47 -44.96
N GLU A 617 -25.13 -56.30 -45.69
CA GLU A 617 -26.15 -55.28 -45.41
C GLU A 617 -27.12 -55.78 -44.34
N THR A 618 -27.37 -54.96 -43.33
CA THR A 618 -28.37 -55.24 -42.30
C THR A 618 -28.90 -53.96 -41.65
N SER A 619 -30.16 -54.00 -41.20
CA SER A 619 -30.78 -52.95 -40.37
C SER A 619 -30.56 -53.17 -38.87
N GLY A 620 -29.93 -54.28 -38.49
CA GLY A 620 -29.80 -54.75 -37.10
C GLY A 620 -28.53 -54.36 -36.37
N ILE A 621 -27.73 -53.44 -36.88
CA ILE A 621 -26.47 -53.04 -36.23
C ILE A 621 -26.81 -52.17 -35.02
N LEU A 622 -26.47 -52.66 -33.84
CA LEU A 622 -26.58 -51.90 -32.60
C LEU A 622 -25.19 -51.66 -32.00
N SER A 623 -25.04 -50.57 -31.28
CA SER A 623 -23.90 -50.32 -30.40
C SER A 623 -24.35 -50.09 -28.98
N VAL A 624 -23.50 -50.56 -28.07
CA VAL A 624 -23.60 -50.33 -26.65
C VAL A 624 -22.32 -49.64 -26.22
N HIS A 625 -22.50 -48.55 -25.48
CA HIS A 625 -21.40 -47.80 -24.91
C HIS A 625 -21.21 -48.28 -23.47
N THR A 626 -19.97 -48.56 -23.10
CA THR A 626 -19.61 -48.98 -21.75
C THR A 626 -18.65 -47.97 -21.14
N LEU A 627 -18.86 -47.64 -19.87
CA LEU A 627 -17.90 -46.89 -19.06
C LEU A 627 -17.74 -47.60 -17.73
N ILE A 628 -16.56 -47.51 -17.12
CA ILE A 628 -16.31 -48.01 -15.77
C ILE A 628 -16.37 -46.83 -14.82
N GLN A 629 -17.24 -46.90 -13.81
CA GLN A 629 -17.37 -45.88 -12.77
C GLN A 629 -17.66 -46.53 -11.41
N ASP A 630 -16.97 -46.06 -10.37
CA ASP A 630 -16.97 -46.67 -9.02
C ASP A 630 -16.62 -48.18 -9.04
N GLY A 631 -15.76 -48.59 -9.97
CA GLY A 631 -15.43 -49.99 -10.19
C GLY A 631 -16.56 -50.84 -10.79
N LYS A 632 -17.66 -50.22 -11.22
CA LYS A 632 -18.80 -50.89 -11.87
C LYS A 632 -18.86 -50.55 -13.34
N VAL A 633 -19.20 -51.53 -14.17
CA VAL A 633 -19.47 -51.31 -15.59
C VAL A 633 -20.88 -50.71 -15.71
N VAL A 634 -20.95 -49.50 -16.24
CA VAL A 634 -22.20 -48.83 -16.60
C VAL A 634 -22.39 -48.99 -18.10
N THR A 635 -23.54 -49.52 -18.48
CA THR A 635 -23.86 -49.87 -19.87
C THR A 635 -25.00 -49.00 -20.38
N SER A 636 -24.79 -48.37 -21.54
CA SER A 636 -25.84 -47.59 -22.19
C SER A 636 -26.93 -48.48 -22.81
N ARG A 637 -28.03 -47.87 -23.24
CA ARG A 637 -29.01 -48.58 -24.08
C ARG A 637 -28.38 -48.86 -25.43
N ALA A 638 -28.70 -50.03 -26.00
CA ALA A 638 -28.34 -50.34 -27.36
C ALA A 638 -28.98 -49.31 -28.32
N THR A 639 -28.14 -48.62 -29.09
CA THR A 639 -28.54 -47.62 -30.10
C THR A 639 -28.16 -48.12 -31.48
N ARG A 640 -28.80 -47.61 -32.55
CA ARG A 640 -28.39 -47.94 -33.91
C ARG A 640 -26.95 -47.48 -34.15
N SER A 641 -26.14 -48.35 -34.75
CA SER A 641 -24.77 -48.04 -35.17
C SER A 641 -24.62 -48.23 -36.67
N MET A 642 -23.54 -47.69 -37.22
CA MET A 642 -23.27 -47.70 -38.65
C MET A 642 -22.38 -48.87 -39.08
N LEU A 643 -21.72 -49.55 -38.14
CA LEU A 643 -20.71 -50.55 -38.49
C LEU A 643 -20.56 -51.61 -37.39
N HIS A 644 -20.48 -52.87 -37.78
CA HIS A 644 -19.94 -53.93 -36.94
C HIS A 644 -18.93 -54.76 -37.72
N MET A 645 -17.78 -55.05 -37.11
CA MET A 645 -16.73 -55.89 -37.68
C MET A 645 -16.54 -57.08 -36.76
N ASP A 646 -16.81 -58.27 -37.27
CA ASP A 646 -16.61 -59.54 -36.58
C ASP A 646 -15.42 -60.27 -37.23
N ASP A 647 -14.42 -60.61 -36.41
CA ASP A 647 -13.20 -61.31 -36.83
C ASP A 647 -12.90 -62.55 -35.96
N GLU A 648 -13.92 -63.10 -35.28
CA GLU A 648 -13.73 -64.21 -34.34
C GLU A 648 -13.45 -65.56 -35.03
N THR A 649 -13.92 -65.73 -36.27
CA THR A 649 -13.86 -67.02 -37.00
C THR A 649 -12.66 -67.15 -37.96
N GLY A 650 -11.73 -66.19 -37.93
CA GLY A 650 -10.64 -66.09 -38.92
C GLY A 650 -11.09 -65.54 -40.29
N HIS A 651 -12.38 -65.27 -40.42
CA HIS A 651 -13.02 -64.58 -41.55
C HIS A 651 -13.58 -63.25 -41.04
N LEU A 652 -13.18 -62.15 -41.67
CA LEU A 652 -13.65 -60.82 -41.31
C LEU A 652 -15.01 -60.55 -42.00
N ALA A 653 -16.07 -60.47 -41.20
CA ALA A 653 -17.39 -60.05 -41.64
C ALA A 653 -17.63 -58.59 -41.25
N ILE A 654 -17.99 -57.76 -42.23
CA ILE A 654 -18.23 -56.33 -42.07
C ILE A 654 -19.71 -56.06 -42.33
N TYR A 655 -20.43 -55.73 -41.27
CA TYR A 655 -21.85 -55.41 -41.33
C TYR A 655 -22.03 -53.90 -41.50
N VAL A 656 -22.81 -53.51 -42.50
CA VAL A 656 -23.11 -52.11 -42.86
C VAL A 656 -24.63 -51.91 -42.99
N PRO A 657 -25.14 -50.66 -42.92
CA PRO A 657 -26.56 -50.39 -43.00
C PRO A 657 -27.14 -50.82 -44.36
N ASP A 658 -28.40 -51.28 -44.35
CA ASP A 658 -29.17 -51.58 -45.57
C ASP A 658 -29.76 -50.32 -46.24
N ASP A 659 -29.92 -49.24 -45.48
CA ASP A 659 -30.24 -47.90 -45.99
C ASP A 659 -29.05 -47.30 -46.76
N LYS A 660 -29.28 -46.88 -48.01
CA LYS A 660 -28.23 -46.40 -48.90
C LYS A 660 -27.54 -45.13 -48.39
N LYS A 661 -28.28 -44.19 -47.78
CA LYS A 661 -27.69 -42.95 -47.26
C LYS A 661 -26.82 -43.22 -46.03
N ALA A 662 -27.32 -44.04 -45.10
CA ALA A 662 -26.55 -44.46 -43.94
C ALA A 662 -25.30 -45.26 -44.34
N GLN A 663 -25.41 -46.07 -45.40
CA GLN A 663 -24.28 -46.79 -45.98
C GLN A 663 -23.24 -45.82 -46.60
N ASP A 664 -23.67 -44.77 -47.32
CA ASP A 664 -22.74 -43.74 -47.84
C ASP A 664 -21.97 -43.07 -46.70
N VAL A 665 -22.68 -42.70 -45.63
CA VAL A 665 -22.07 -42.12 -44.43
C VAL A 665 -21.09 -43.11 -43.81
N CYS A 666 -21.46 -44.37 -43.64
CA CYS A 666 -20.58 -45.41 -43.08
C CYS A 666 -19.27 -45.54 -43.86
N PHE A 667 -19.35 -45.68 -45.19
CA PHE A 667 -18.17 -45.82 -46.06
C PHE A 667 -17.31 -44.55 -46.14
N ALA A 668 -17.90 -43.37 -45.92
CA ALA A 668 -17.17 -42.11 -45.92
C ALA A 668 -16.54 -41.75 -44.55
N THR A 669 -17.05 -42.31 -43.44
CA THR A 669 -16.68 -41.87 -42.09
C THR A 669 -16.11 -42.99 -41.22
N VAL A 670 -16.94 -43.91 -40.72
CA VAL A 670 -16.58 -44.86 -39.66
C VAL A 670 -15.77 -46.06 -40.20
N LEU A 671 -16.11 -46.57 -41.39
CA LEU A 671 -15.48 -47.76 -41.95
C LEU A 671 -14.01 -47.55 -42.34
N PRO A 672 -13.59 -46.44 -42.97
CA PRO A 672 -12.18 -46.22 -43.30
C PRO A 672 -11.27 -46.28 -42.07
N GLU A 673 -11.69 -45.70 -40.95
CA GLU A 673 -10.93 -45.67 -39.70
C GLU A 673 -10.81 -47.06 -39.10
N ARG A 674 -11.93 -47.75 -38.86
CA ARG A 674 -11.93 -49.12 -38.28
C ARG A 674 -11.24 -50.14 -39.16
N LEU A 675 -11.35 -50.01 -40.49
CA LEU A 675 -10.63 -50.88 -41.41
C LEU A 675 -9.13 -50.60 -41.38
N ALA A 676 -8.70 -49.34 -41.36
CA ALA A 676 -7.28 -49.01 -41.21
C ALA A 676 -6.70 -49.58 -39.89
N GLU A 677 -7.48 -49.51 -38.81
CA GLU A 677 -7.17 -50.10 -37.50
C GLU A 677 -6.91 -51.60 -37.61
N TRP A 678 -7.84 -52.31 -38.26
CA TRP A 678 -7.72 -53.75 -38.52
C TRP A 678 -6.54 -54.08 -39.45
N LEU A 679 -6.25 -53.22 -40.43
CA LEU A 679 -5.08 -53.36 -41.32
C LEU A 679 -3.76 -53.16 -40.57
N MET A 680 -3.71 -52.37 -39.50
CA MET A 680 -2.48 -52.22 -38.71
C MET A 680 -2.14 -53.45 -37.87
N GLY A 681 -3.16 -54.24 -37.49
CA GLY A 681 -2.98 -55.55 -36.81
C GLY A 681 -2.56 -55.48 -35.35
N ASP A 682 -2.47 -54.27 -34.78
CA ASP A 682 -2.13 -54.04 -33.38
C ASP A 682 -3.31 -53.34 -32.67
N PRO A 683 -3.99 -54.03 -31.74
CA PRO A 683 -5.09 -53.44 -30.97
C PRO A 683 -4.62 -52.41 -29.92
N THR A 684 -3.32 -52.19 -29.74
CA THR A 684 -2.74 -51.26 -28.76
C THR A 684 -2.29 -49.92 -29.36
N LEU A 685 -2.36 -49.77 -30.69
CA LEU A 685 -1.95 -48.55 -31.40
C LEU A 685 -2.97 -47.43 -31.12
N THR A 686 -2.60 -46.49 -30.24
CA THR A 686 -3.50 -45.42 -29.77
C THR A 686 -3.83 -44.34 -30.80
N LYS A 687 -3.19 -44.34 -31.98
CA LYS A 687 -3.46 -43.38 -33.05
C LYS A 687 -3.02 -43.92 -34.42
N ILE A 688 -3.97 -44.14 -35.31
CA ILE A 688 -3.71 -44.47 -36.72
C ILE A 688 -3.23 -43.21 -37.46
N ASP A 689 -2.35 -43.37 -38.44
CA ASP A 689 -1.97 -42.28 -39.35
C ASP A 689 -3.20 -41.75 -40.13
N ALA A 690 -3.50 -40.46 -39.98
CA ALA A 690 -4.62 -39.82 -40.65
C ALA A 690 -4.52 -39.89 -42.19
N ILE A 691 -3.30 -39.93 -42.73
CA ILE A 691 -3.05 -40.11 -44.16
C ILE A 691 -3.49 -41.51 -44.59
N MET A 692 -3.15 -42.54 -43.79
CA MET A 692 -3.61 -43.92 -44.07
C MET A 692 -5.14 -43.99 -44.11
N VAL A 693 -5.82 -43.41 -43.11
CA VAL A 693 -7.30 -43.38 -43.06
C VAL A 693 -7.88 -42.69 -44.29
N ALA A 694 -7.31 -41.57 -44.72
CA ALA A 694 -7.75 -40.85 -45.92
C ALA A 694 -7.55 -41.67 -47.22
N ILE A 695 -6.44 -42.40 -47.33
CA ILE A 695 -6.15 -43.25 -48.49
C ILE A 695 -7.07 -44.48 -48.50
N VAL A 696 -7.27 -45.13 -47.35
CA VAL A 696 -8.25 -46.22 -47.20
C VAL A 696 -9.65 -45.72 -47.57
N GLY A 697 -10.05 -44.54 -47.07
CA GLY A 697 -11.33 -43.93 -47.42
C GLY A 697 -11.48 -43.67 -48.91
N SER A 698 -10.43 -43.17 -49.56
CA SER A 698 -10.42 -42.96 -51.01
C SER A 698 -10.57 -44.28 -51.77
N VAL A 699 -9.81 -45.31 -51.40
CA VAL A 699 -9.92 -46.64 -52.03
C VAL A 699 -11.30 -47.25 -51.80
N LEU A 700 -11.89 -47.09 -50.61
CA LEU A 700 -13.24 -47.59 -50.30
C LEU A 700 -14.33 -46.86 -51.08
N HIS A 701 -14.18 -45.55 -51.32
CA HIS A 701 -15.18 -44.73 -51.99
C HIS A 701 -15.24 -44.92 -53.51
N TYR A 702 -14.09 -45.10 -54.15
CA TYR A 702 -13.97 -45.10 -55.62
C TYR A 702 -14.00 -46.49 -56.26
N GLU A 703 -14.17 -46.57 -57.57
CA GLU A 703 -14.18 -47.84 -58.31
C GLU A 703 -12.81 -48.55 -58.26
N VAL A 704 -12.84 -49.89 -58.35
CA VAL A 704 -11.62 -50.72 -58.33
C VAL A 704 -10.64 -50.33 -59.45
N SER A 705 -11.16 -49.92 -60.61
CA SER A 705 -10.41 -49.53 -61.80
C SER A 705 -9.46 -48.34 -61.58
N ILE A 706 -9.77 -47.45 -60.63
CA ILE A 706 -8.97 -46.25 -60.34
C ILE A 706 -8.13 -46.37 -59.05
N ALA A 707 -8.25 -47.48 -58.32
CA ALA A 707 -7.52 -47.70 -57.08
C ALA A 707 -5.99 -47.61 -57.29
N ASP A 708 -5.45 -48.14 -58.39
CA ASP A 708 -4.01 -48.06 -58.67
C ASP A 708 -3.54 -46.60 -58.90
N GLN A 709 -4.33 -45.80 -59.63
CA GLN A 709 -4.02 -44.38 -59.86
C GLN A 709 -4.04 -43.57 -58.56
N ILE A 710 -4.99 -43.87 -57.66
CA ILE A 710 -5.06 -43.26 -56.32
C ILE A 710 -3.79 -43.58 -55.54
N LEU A 711 -3.39 -44.85 -55.49
CA LEU A 711 -2.20 -45.28 -54.74
C LEU A 711 -0.91 -44.67 -55.29
N GLN A 712 -0.73 -44.64 -56.62
CA GLN A 712 0.44 -44.03 -57.25
C GLN A 712 0.56 -42.53 -56.93
N ARG A 713 -0.55 -41.78 -56.95
CA ARG A 713 -0.55 -40.35 -56.59
C ARG A 713 -0.21 -40.10 -55.13
N GLN A 714 -0.45 -41.07 -54.26
CA GLN A 714 -0.09 -41.02 -52.84
C GLN A 714 1.32 -41.58 -52.56
N GLY A 715 2.10 -41.90 -53.60
CA GLY A 715 3.46 -42.43 -53.48
C GLY A 715 3.53 -43.91 -53.10
N ILE A 716 2.42 -44.65 -53.16
CA ILE A 716 2.36 -46.06 -52.78
C ILE A 716 2.56 -46.92 -54.03
N GLY A 717 3.78 -47.47 -54.18
CA GLY A 717 4.15 -48.35 -55.27
C GLY A 717 3.67 -49.80 -55.11
N TYR A 718 4.10 -50.67 -56.03
CA TYR A 718 4.03 -52.12 -55.88
C TYR A 718 5.15 -52.56 -54.94
N THR A 719 4.85 -53.43 -53.97
CA THR A 719 5.83 -53.92 -53.00
C THR A 719 6.48 -55.23 -53.45
N ASP A 720 7.81 -55.34 -53.28
CA ASP A 720 8.59 -56.55 -53.60
C ASP A 720 8.15 -57.78 -52.77
N LEU A 721 7.46 -57.53 -51.65
CA LEU A 721 6.78 -58.55 -50.83
C LEU A 721 5.66 -59.30 -51.59
N LEU A 722 5.23 -58.78 -52.75
CA LEU A 722 4.17 -59.34 -53.60
C LEU A 722 4.71 -60.05 -54.86
N GLY A 723 6.04 -60.20 -54.98
CA GLY A 723 6.71 -60.74 -56.17
C GLY A 723 6.25 -62.14 -56.59
N GLU A 724 6.14 -62.33 -57.91
CA GLU A 724 5.85 -63.48 -58.81
C GLU A 724 5.20 -64.78 -58.30
N GLY A 725 5.38 -65.20 -57.05
CA GLY A 725 4.79 -66.41 -56.46
C GLY A 725 3.29 -66.33 -56.13
N LEU A 726 2.67 -65.15 -56.18
CA LEU A 726 1.24 -64.97 -55.90
C LEU A 726 0.31 -65.13 -57.12
N GLY A 727 0.86 -65.24 -58.34
CA GLY A 727 0.05 -65.40 -59.56
C GLY A 727 -0.98 -64.28 -59.79
N LEU A 728 -0.76 -63.09 -59.22
CA LEU A 728 -1.74 -61.98 -59.24
C LEU A 728 -1.73 -61.16 -60.53
N ASN A 729 -0.70 -61.27 -61.37
CA ASN A 729 -0.62 -60.56 -62.66
C ASN A 729 -1.59 -61.14 -63.73
N LEU A 730 -2.21 -62.29 -63.49
CA LEU A 730 -3.05 -62.98 -64.49
C LEU A 730 -4.55 -62.68 -64.38
N ILE A 731 -5.01 -61.99 -63.32
CA ILE A 731 -6.45 -61.70 -63.14
C ILE A 731 -6.83 -60.34 -63.73
N GLU A 732 -5.92 -59.35 -63.76
CA GLU A 732 -6.23 -58.00 -64.26
C GLU A 732 -6.44 -57.92 -65.78
N GLN A 733 -5.93 -58.88 -66.57
CA GLN A 733 -6.09 -58.87 -68.03
C GLN A 733 -7.29 -59.69 -68.54
N GLY A 734 -7.94 -60.51 -67.70
CA GLY A 734 -8.94 -61.48 -68.15
C GLY A 734 -10.41 -61.07 -68.02
N GLN A 735 -10.74 -60.04 -67.23
CA GLN A 735 -12.15 -59.69 -66.94
C GLN A 735 -12.65 -58.41 -67.62
N ALA A 736 -11.79 -57.64 -68.30
CA ALA A 736 -12.19 -56.42 -69.02
C ALA A 736 -12.62 -56.66 -70.48
N ALA A 737 -12.57 -57.90 -70.99
CA ALA A 737 -12.73 -58.17 -72.42
C ALA A 737 -14.15 -58.54 -72.88
N ASN A 738 -15.16 -58.61 -71.99
CA ASN A 738 -16.47 -59.16 -72.37
C ASN A 738 -17.66 -58.21 -72.33
N ASP A 739 -17.52 -56.94 -71.93
CA ASP A 739 -18.63 -55.99 -71.96
C ASP A 739 -18.15 -54.65 -72.52
N ASP A 740 -18.02 -54.53 -73.84
CA ASP A 740 -18.38 -53.30 -74.57
C ASP A 740 -18.23 -53.44 -76.08
N SER A 741 -19.35 -53.69 -76.76
CA SER A 741 -19.53 -53.39 -78.19
C SER A 741 -20.64 -52.35 -78.31
N GLY A 742 -20.29 -51.09 -78.60
CA GLY A 742 -21.29 -50.02 -78.63
C GLY A 742 -20.82 -48.63 -79.09
N SER A 743 -20.38 -48.55 -80.35
CA SER A 743 -20.47 -47.38 -81.24
C SER A 743 -19.75 -46.05 -80.88
N ALA A 744 -18.78 -45.74 -81.72
CA ALA A 744 -18.09 -44.45 -81.86
C ALA A 744 -18.91 -43.35 -82.57
N GLY A 745 -18.47 -42.11 -82.34
CA GLY A 745 -18.76 -40.90 -83.14
C GLY A 745 -18.17 -39.68 -82.41
N SER A 746 -16.86 -39.41 -82.50
CA SER A 746 -16.19 -38.53 -83.49
C SER A 746 -16.78 -37.10 -83.50
N LEU A 747 -16.07 -36.01 -83.18
CA LEU A 747 -14.94 -35.45 -83.94
C LEU A 747 -14.24 -34.28 -83.20
N ASN A 748 -12.91 -34.20 -83.42
CA ASN A 748 -12.00 -33.04 -83.57
C ASN A 748 -11.69 -32.10 -82.37
N ASN A 749 -10.49 -32.16 -81.75
CA ASN A 749 -9.16 -31.60 -82.12
C ASN A 749 -9.08 -30.06 -82.22
N PRO A 750 -7.91 -29.40 -81.95
CA PRO A 750 -6.85 -29.65 -80.96
C PRO A 750 -6.34 -28.37 -80.21
N PHE A 751 -5.50 -28.60 -79.19
CA PHE A 751 -4.62 -27.74 -78.32
C PHE A 751 -3.84 -26.58 -79.01
N PRO A 752 -2.98 -25.73 -78.34
CA PRO A 752 -2.44 -25.76 -76.93
C PRO A 752 -2.11 -24.41 -76.18
N LEU A 753 -1.64 -24.54 -74.91
CA LEU A 753 -0.54 -23.83 -74.17
C LEU A 753 -0.70 -22.32 -73.80
N GLN A 754 -0.86 -21.97 -72.52
CA GLN A 754 0.15 -21.62 -71.48
C GLN A 754 0.14 -20.11 -71.08
N SER A 755 0.01 -19.91 -69.76
CA SER A 755 0.12 -18.74 -68.85
C SER A 755 1.42 -17.89 -68.96
N PRO A 756 1.76 -16.84 -68.14
CA PRO A 756 1.17 -16.22 -66.92
C PRO A 756 1.29 -14.64 -66.90
N PRO A 757 1.71 -13.91 -65.82
CA PRO A 757 0.93 -13.20 -64.77
C PRO A 757 1.26 -11.68 -64.64
N LEU A 758 1.08 -11.09 -63.44
CA LEU A 758 1.51 -9.75 -62.91
C LEU A 758 0.39 -8.70 -62.88
N SER A 759 0.18 -7.81 -61.90
CA SER A 759 0.60 -7.57 -60.51
C SER A 759 -0.30 -6.43 -59.99
N GLU A 760 -0.64 -6.46 -58.69
CA GLU A 760 -0.80 -5.38 -57.67
C GLU A 760 -0.86 -3.85 -58.05
N PRO A 761 -1.16 -2.91 -57.13
CA PRO A 761 -2.31 -2.77 -56.21
C PRO A 761 -2.81 -1.29 -56.07
N ASN A 762 -3.82 -1.06 -55.21
CA ASN A 762 -4.09 0.13 -54.36
C ASN A 762 -4.10 1.58 -54.92
N LEU A 763 -5.22 2.31 -54.73
CA LEU A 763 -5.34 3.49 -53.81
C LEU A 763 -6.66 4.30 -53.98
N ARG A 764 -7.47 4.28 -52.92
CA ARG A 764 -8.19 5.38 -52.21
C ARG A 764 -8.99 6.49 -52.94
N SER A 765 -10.31 6.43 -52.68
CA SER A 765 -11.20 7.48 -52.08
C SER A 765 -11.53 8.76 -52.89
N PRO A 766 -12.39 9.73 -52.45
CA PRO A 766 -13.38 9.83 -51.34
C PRO A 766 -14.73 10.57 -51.70
N PHE A 767 -15.52 10.95 -50.67
CA PHE A 767 -16.59 11.99 -50.54
C PHE A 767 -18.06 11.60 -50.81
N LEU A 768 -19.11 12.10 -50.14
CA LEU A 768 -19.42 12.63 -48.79
C LEU A 768 -20.92 13.05 -48.78
N GLY A 769 -21.64 12.82 -47.69
CA GLY A 769 -22.86 13.57 -47.27
C GLY A 769 -24.21 12.94 -47.64
N ARG A 770 -25.31 13.09 -46.89
CA ARG A 770 -25.59 13.77 -45.60
C ARG A 770 -27.07 13.46 -45.23
N GLU A 771 -27.40 13.61 -43.95
CA GLU A 771 -28.72 13.91 -43.35
C GLU A 771 -29.79 12.80 -43.15
N GLY A 772 -30.04 12.47 -41.87
CA GLY A 772 -31.20 13.04 -41.14
C GLY A 772 -32.37 12.11 -40.75
N GLY A 773 -32.51 11.85 -39.44
CA GLY A 773 -33.77 12.16 -38.72
C GLY A 773 -34.71 11.04 -38.22
N PHE A 774 -34.60 10.75 -36.90
CA PHE A 774 -35.62 10.60 -35.85
C PHE A 774 -36.75 9.53 -35.84
N GLU A 775 -36.62 8.67 -34.81
CA GLU A 775 -37.57 8.17 -33.78
C GLU A 775 -39.09 8.39 -33.89
N ASN A 776 -39.85 7.32 -33.58
CA ASN A 776 -40.86 7.28 -32.51
C ASN A 776 -41.42 5.86 -32.34
N LEU A 777 -41.46 5.33 -31.12
CA LEU A 777 -42.36 4.24 -30.73
C LEU A 777 -42.93 4.52 -29.34
N HIS A 778 -44.27 4.52 -29.33
CA HIS A 778 -45.18 4.84 -28.23
C HIS A 778 -45.29 3.70 -27.20
N VAL A 779 -45.63 4.13 -26.00
CA VAL A 779 -46.16 3.37 -24.85
C VAL A 779 -47.64 3.05 -25.10
N ASP A 780 -48.12 1.88 -24.65
CA ASP A 780 -49.39 1.76 -23.91
C ASP A 780 -49.55 0.37 -23.24
N ASP A 781 -50.20 0.43 -22.07
CA ASP A 781 -50.69 -0.56 -21.08
C ASP A 781 -49.75 -1.17 -20.03
#